data_AF-A0AAN7VKY5-F1
#
_entry.id   AF-A0AAN7VKY5-F1
#
_cell.length_a   1.000
_cell.length_b   1.000
_cell.length_c   1.000
_cell.angle_alpha   90.00
_cell.angle_beta   90.00
_cell.angle_gamma   90.00
#
_symmetry.space_group_name_H-M   'P 1'
#
loop_
_entity.id
_entity.type
_entity.pdbx_description
1 polymer ?
#
loop_
_entity_poly.entity_id
_entity_poly.type
_entity_poly.pdbx_seq_one_letter_code
_entity_poly.pdbx_strand_id
1 'polypeptide(L)'
;MAADLFQAQDQIFKQINNSEEVMDDIVHLNSILKDINWINFFKNLLKMSEEEVKQKSPPVLITRGLREVLLLLNPWITKGIKISSKNLKKLYQTKMKSNSVHDNNTYVNYKKIYKKVIQHAKNCIVTEHTEIPQTNRKHLNLPLYSLFAKKYFNNGSKMAVEELVDNVRLELLKLIKSSVWLDTTTKKNAIEKAMSMVSYVGYPNKLEEPGVLDIYYEKLNIDDGSYLKSIMLINNFNSIKKFDKLLQPTEKTKWIRHTDTTLVNAYYMPVQNCIDITVAILNEPFFNKDRPSFMNYAQVGMVIGHEMMHGFDNSGMRFDKNGNYLNWWSDDAKKIFQRKAQCIARQYSNYTFPGLHIKINGEYTLGENIADNIGLQLSHLAYKTWVKNNDSGGKLPGLNYTQGQLFWVSFAQGWCEKLSEGYHGNLLDVHSPNRYRVIGTLSNNKEFAKDFKCPENANMNPSTKCKGKIHLHLKWLCSILFLTSFFLGAFLTGVIATYTKQNTCLTRGCINAASKTMKYLNLSVNPCDDFYEFACGNYQKETAIREDEIEASVFSGIQATVQNQLRTVLQDPGLQIASKPYQLLRKLYKLCMDTVQIEREGLNFAKELLKSLGGWPLLDGGSWNKRPFDWIHLEHKLRTYGLDYNHIINFGIEPDRKNSSRRVIFVDDYWISEILVSNYDAYFNFIVGIAQSFGANKSKIESDVYEIVEFERKLVTMYVPLEMRKNHTNLYNPITIAMLYRKIPTIDWLRYINGVINTSTIKITEDEVIIISDLKYFTTLSDLLRCTPKRVQANYIITKTVLSIASFLPEELLSKQEQYYQTISGGTYRKPRWKMCVETVSESLRLPLSALYVKKYFENNSKMKAKQIIHDVQEQFTKMLSDVDWLDKDTRKHALEKVSLITSTVGYPHQLINDTFIERYHKKLEISTSFLKAVLNISLFNENCIYEKLRSSIDKLDWVEHSQFITEVNAFYCVEENSIVLPAGILQGFFFNKDRPNYMNYGVLGFIVGHEMTHGFDNRGRLFDKEGQIRNWWSEKTKAAFLEKAQCIIEQYGNYTLPEFNLTINGIHTQGENIADNGGLKQSYLAYNKWAKRNQPELKLPGLNYTPNQMFWISAAQLWCSKFTNETIKSALKYDPHSPPEYRIIGPFSNSENFTKDFNCPLGSRMNPIKKCSVW
;
A
#
# COMPACT_ATOMS: atom_id res chain seq x y z
N MET A 1 -9.96 26.76 48.11
CA MET A 1 -10.26 25.74 47.07
C MET A 1 -9.05 25.37 46.20
N ALA A 2 -7.83 25.44 46.73
CA ALA A 2 -6.66 24.71 46.20
C ALA A 2 -6.23 23.57 47.17
N ALA A 3 -7.06 23.29 48.18
CA ALA A 3 -6.83 22.28 49.21
C ALA A 3 -7.74 21.04 49.07
N ASP A 4 -8.81 21.08 48.25
CA ASP A 4 -9.82 19.99 48.26
C ASP A 4 -9.84 19.13 46.98
N LEU A 5 -9.06 19.48 45.95
CA LEU A 5 -8.80 18.59 44.80
C LEU A 5 -7.49 17.82 44.93
N PHE A 6 -6.78 18.02 46.05
CA PHE A 6 -5.63 17.22 46.49
C PHE A 6 -6.04 15.95 47.27
N GLN A 7 -7.33 15.69 47.50
CA GLN A 7 -7.82 14.50 48.22
C GLN A 7 -8.56 13.45 47.36
N ALA A 8 -8.87 13.72 46.08
CA ALA A 8 -9.72 12.83 45.25
C ALA A 8 -9.04 12.10 44.07
N GLN A 9 -7.80 12.42 43.67
CA GLN A 9 -6.97 11.52 42.85
C GLN A 9 -5.93 10.75 43.66
N ASP A 10 -5.85 11.05 44.95
CA ASP A 10 -5.40 10.12 45.98
C ASP A 10 -6.49 9.07 46.32
N GLN A 11 -7.62 9.00 45.57
CA GLN A 11 -8.69 8.02 45.76
C GLN A 11 -8.89 6.98 44.62
N ILE A 12 -8.54 7.23 43.36
CA ILE A 12 -8.57 6.17 42.32
C ILE A 12 -7.22 5.42 42.20
N PHE A 13 -6.15 5.99 42.74
CA PHE A 13 -4.98 5.22 43.17
C PHE A 13 -5.14 4.55 44.55
N LYS A 14 -6.28 4.75 45.25
CA LYS A 14 -6.70 3.91 46.38
C LYS A 14 -7.67 2.77 46.00
N GLN A 15 -8.09 2.65 44.73
CA GLN A 15 -9.01 1.58 44.29
C GLN A 15 -8.64 0.85 42.98
N ILE A 16 -7.35 0.71 42.69
CA ILE A 16 -6.83 -0.62 42.35
C ILE A 16 -5.74 -0.93 43.36
N ASN A 17 -6.17 -0.85 44.62
CA ASN A 17 -5.48 -1.42 45.76
C ASN A 17 -6.01 -2.81 46.08
N ASN A 18 -6.81 -3.40 45.19
CA ASN A 18 -6.91 -4.84 45.17
C ASN A 18 -5.69 -5.38 44.41
N SER A 19 -4.54 -5.27 45.08
CA SER A 19 -3.50 -6.28 44.93
C SER A 19 -4.07 -7.68 45.19
N GLU A 20 -5.19 -7.79 45.89
CA GLU A 20 -6.08 -8.97 45.94
C GLU A 20 -6.88 -9.22 44.67
N GLU A 21 -7.24 -8.27 43.79
CA GLU A 21 -7.92 -8.53 42.49
C GLU A 21 -6.93 -8.79 41.38
N VAL A 22 -5.73 -8.21 41.45
CA VAL A 22 -4.64 -8.62 40.55
C VAL A 22 -4.04 -9.95 41.04
N MET A 23 -4.01 -10.21 42.36
CA MET A 23 -3.74 -11.55 42.87
C MET A 23 -4.90 -12.50 42.66
N ASP A 24 -6.15 -12.06 42.67
CA ASP A 24 -7.33 -12.89 42.39
C ASP A 24 -7.43 -13.13 40.91
N ASP A 25 -7.07 -12.20 40.02
CA ASP A 25 -6.92 -12.46 38.60
C ASP A 25 -5.71 -13.37 38.31
N ILE A 26 -4.66 -13.33 39.14
CA ILE A 26 -3.52 -14.27 39.10
C ILE A 26 -3.88 -15.63 39.72
N VAL A 27 -4.74 -15.68 40.75
CA VAL A 27 -5.30 -16.88 41.41
C VAL A 27 -6.45 -17.46 40.58
N HIS A 28 -7.11 -16.66 39.77
CA HIS A 28 -8.15 -17.03 38.81
C HIS A 28 -7.50 -17.47 37.50
N LEU A 29 -6.36 -16.87 37.10
CA LEU A 29 -5.41 -17.49 36.17
C LEU A 29 -4.84 -18.80 36.73
N ASN A 30 -4.55 -18.89 38.03
CA ASN A 30 -4.16 -20.13 38.71
C ASN A 30 -5.33 -21.14 38.75
N SER A 31 -6.58 -20.68 38.70
CA SER A 31 -7.79 -21.51 38.67
C SER A 31 -8.07 -22.08 37.26
N ILE A 32 -7.66 -21.34 36.22
CA ILE A 32 -7.73 -21.73 34.81
C ILE A 32 -6.49 -22.56 34.40
N LEU A 33 -5.35 -22.36 35.07
CA LEU A 33 -4.07 -23.03 34.81
C LEU A 33 -3.71 -24.06 35.87
N LYS A 34 -4.71 -24.66 36.55
CA LYS A 34 -4.53 -25.52 37.74
C LYS A 34 -3.47 -26.63 37.64
N ASP A 35 -3.01 -26.99 36.44
CA ASP A 35 -1.96 -27.99 36.23
C ASP A 35 -0.64 -27.49 35.64
N ILE A 36 -0.43 -26.18 35.46
CA ILE A 36 0.79 -25.66 34.80
C ILE A 36 1.67 -24.91 35.79
N ASN A 37 2.74 -25.59 36.19
CA ASN A 37 3.63 -25.30 37.31
C ASN A 37 4.66 -24.18 37.04
N TRP A 38 4.22 -23.04 36.49
CA TRP A 38 5.08 -21.91 36.12
C TRP A 38 5.84 -21.29 37.29
N ILE A 39 5.20 -21.23 38.45
CA ILE A 39 5.80 -20.66 39.66
C ILE A 39 6.97 -21.51 40.15
N ASN A 40 6.86 -22.85 40.05
CA ASN A 40 7.98 -23.73 40.37
C ASN A 40 9.09 -23.67 39.31
N PHE A 41 8.75 -23.49 38.03
CA PHE A 41 9.74 -23.26 36.98
C PHE A 41 10.62 -22.04 37.27
N PHE A 42 10.01 -20.88 37.58
CA PHE A 42 10.78 -19.67 37.93
C PHE A 42 11.50 -19.79 39.28
N LYS A 43 10.91 -20.42 40.30
CA LYS A 43 11.59 -20.68 41.57
C LYS A 43 12.82 -21.59 41.41
N ASN A 44 12.77 -22.55 40.49
CA ASN A 44 13.91 -23.43 40.20
C ASN A 44 14.97 -22.71 39.37
N LEU A 45 14.57 -21.93 38.35
CA LEU A 45 15.47 -21.08 37.57
C LEU A 45 16.27 -20.11 38.46
N LEU A 46 15.63 -19.54 39.48
CA LEU A 46 16.22 -18.56 40.40
C LEU A 46 17.11 -19.18 41.49
N LYS A 47 17.09 -20.51 41.65
CA LYS A 47 18.02 -21.25 42.53
C LYS A 47 19.32 -21.63 41.83
N MET A 48 19.37 -21.49 40.51
CA MET A 48 20.51 -21.89 39.70
C MET A 48 21.47 -20.70 39.55
N SER A 49 22.79 -20.95 39.63
CA SER A 49 23.79 -19.88 39.44
C SER A 49 23.74 -19.30 38.01
N GLU A 50 24.27 -18.09 37.81
CA GLU A 50 24.35 -17.49 36.47
C GLU A 50 25.12 -18.39 35.48
N GLU A 51 26.10 -19.14 35.97
CA GLU A 51 26.83 -20.16 35.21
C GLU A 51 25.98 -21.41 34.93
N GLU A 52 25.17 -21.87 35.88
CA GLU A 52 24.24 -22.98 35.66
C GLU A 52 23.13 -22.63 34.64
N VAL A 53 22.60 -21.41 34.69
CA VAL A 53 21.59 -20.94 33.73
C VAL A 53 22.21 -20.79 32.33
N LYS A 54 23.46 -20.30 32.24
CA LYS A 54 24.22 -20.24 30.98
C LYS A 54 24.58 -21.63 30.44
N GLN A 55 24.89 -22.60 31.30
CA GLN A 55 25.15 -23.99 30.90
C GLN A 55 23.89 -24.73 30.45
N LYS A 56 22.75 -24.52 31.13
CA LYS A 56 21.52 -25.32 30.94
C LYS A 56 20.49 -24.69 29.97
N SER A 57 20.71 -23.45 29.51
CA SER A 57 19.80 -22.76 28.57
C SER A 57 20.41 -22.64 27.17
N PRO A 58 19.68 -22.99 26.09
CA PRO A 58 20.20 -22.84 24.73
C PRO A 58 20.51 -21.36 24.41
N PRO A 59 21.64 -21.03 23.77
CA PRO A 59 22.05 -19.63 23.53
C PRO A 59 21.03 -18.80 22.73
N VAL A 60 20.17 -19.45 21.94
CA VAL A 60 19.10 -18.82 21.13
C VAL A 60 17.86 -18.41 21.94
N LEU A 61 17.63 -18.97 23.13
CA LEU A 61 16.39 -18.76 23.89
C LEU A 61 16.49 -17.66 24.95
N ILE A 62 17.69 -17.17 25.24
CA ILE A 62 17.87 -15.98 26.05
C ILE A 62 17.67 -14.76 25.13
N THR A 63 16.40 -14.46 24.85
CA THR A 63 16.04 -13.19 24.21
C THR A 63 16.60 -12.02 25.02
N ARG A 64 16.87 -10.88 24.36
CA ARG A 64 17.34 -9.65 25.01
C ARG A 64 16.55 -9.33 26.29
N GLY A 65 15.23 -9.58 26.28
CA GLY A 65 14.35 -9.44 27.45
C GLY A 65 14.66 -10.38 28.61
N LEU A 66 14.97 -11.66 28.38
CA LEU A 66 15.30 -12.60 29.46
C LEU A 66 16.66 -12.28 30.10
N ARG A 67 17.62 -11.80 29.29
CA ARG A 67 18.94 -11.34 29.76
C ARG A 67 18.84 -10.07 30.61
N GLU A 68 17.97 -9.14 30.21
CA GLU A 68 17.68 -7.91 30.96
C GLU A 68 16.97 -8.20 32.30
N VAL A 69 16.06 -9.18 32.33
CA VAL A 69 15.39 -9.63 33.56
C VAL A 69 16.38 -10.30 34.53
N LEU A 70 17.30 -11.14 34.03
CA LEU A 70 18.32 -11.76 34.87
C LEU A 70 19.33 -10.73 35.42
N LEU A 71 19.77 -9.77 34.60
CA LEU A 71 20.63 -8.65 35.04
C LEU A 71 19.96 -7.73 36.07
N LEU A 72 18.63 -7.58 36.00
CA LEU A 72 17.83 -6.83 36.97
C LEU A 72 17.78 -7.51 38.35
N LEU A 73 17.78 -8.85 38.38
CA LEU A 73 17.63 -9.62 39.61
C LEU A 73 18.99 -9.95 40.29
N ASN A 74 20.10 -9.90 39.54
CA ASN A 74 21.44 -10.28 40.00
C ASN A 74 21.92 -9.60 41.31
N PRO A 75 21.69 -8.29 41.56
CA PRO A 75 22.17 -7.62 42.78
C PRO A 75 21.46 -8.06 44.08
N TRP A 76 20.27 -8.67 43.95
CA TRP A 76 19.45 -9.12 45.09
C TRP A 76 19.74 -10.57 45.43
N ILE A 77 20.11 -11.35 44.41
CA ILE A 77 20.52 -12.75 44.50
C ILE A 77 21.88 -12.87 45.19
N THR A 78 22.85 -12.02 44.84
CA THR A 78 24.19 -12.02 45.47
C THR A 78 24.19 -11.58 46.94
N LYS A 79 23.12 -10.95 47.42
CA LYS A 79 22.97 -10.49 48.82
C LYS A 79 22.02 -11.38 49.66
N GLY A 80 21.49 -12.47 49.10
CA GLY A 80 20.59 -13.39 49.82
C GLY A 80 19.25 -12.77 50.26
N ILE A 81 18.81 -11.68 49.63
CA ILE A 81 17.62 -10.92 50.06
C ILE A 81 16.37 -11.57 49.46
N LYS A 82 15.41 -11.96 50.32
CA LYS A 82 14.06 -12.42 49.87
C LYS A 82 13.36 -11.30 49.08
N ILE A 83 13.11 -11.55 47.79
CA ILE A 83 12.47 -10.57 46.91
C ILE A 83 10.96 -10.56 47.17
N SER A 84 10.47 -9.51 47.84
CA SER A 84 9.04 -9.26 48.00
C SER A 84 8.45 -8.58 46.75
N SER A 85 7.14 -8.75 46.52
CA SER A 85 6.40 -8.13 45.40
C SER A 85 6.59 -6.61 45.32
N LYS A 86 6.78 -5.97 46.48
CA LYS A 86 7.02 -4.53 46.63
C LYS A 86 8.37 -4.09 46.04
N ASN A 87 9.40 -4.92 46.14
CA ASN A 87 10.74 -4.62 45.64
C ASN A 87 10.84 -4.81 44.11
N LEU A 88 10.14 -5.80 43.56
CA LEU A 88 9.94 -5.99 42.11
C LEU A 88 9.24 -4.78 41.46
N LYS A 89 8.23 -4.23 42.14
CA LYS A 89 7.48 -3.04 41.70
C LYS A 89 8.36 -1.79 41.63
N LYS A 90 9.24 -1.61 42.61
CA LYS A 90 10.19 -0.48 42.69
C LYS A 90 11.23 -0.56 41.55
N LEU A 91 11.76 -1.76 41.27
CA LEU A 91 12.75 -1.99 40.21
C LEU A 91 12.21 -1.70 38.79
N TYR A 92 10.96 -2.11 38.53
CA TYR A 92 10.25 -1.86 37.26
C TYR A 92 10.04 -0.36 37.00
N GLN A 93 9.80 0.41 38.08
CA GLN A 93 9.59 1.86 38.00
C GLN A 93 10.90 2.64 37.82
N THR A 94 12.02 2.20 38.41
CA THR A 94 13.29 2.95 38.36
C THR A 94 13.96 2.91 36.98
N LYS A 95 13.88 1.79 36.24
CA LYS A 95 14.58 1.64 34.94
C LYS A 95 13.80 2.17 33.73
N MET A 96 12.46 2.29 33.85
CA MET A 96 11.62 3.02 32.89
C MET A 96 11.96 4.51 32.81
N LYS A 97 12.59 5.08 33.85
CA LYS A 97 13.05 6.47 33.85
C LYS A 97 14.45 6.66 33.26
N SER A 98 15.27 5.60 33.14
CA SER A 98 16.67 5.72 32.73
C SER A 98 16.98 5.23 31.31
N ASN A 99 16.05 4.55 30.63
CA ASN A 99 16.23 4.10 29.24
C ASN A 99 15.22 4.79 28.31
N SER A 100 15.45 6.06 27.99
CA SER A 100 14.72 6.76 26.94
C SER A 100 15.35 6.50 25.57
N VAL A 101 15.27 5.28 25.03
CA VAL A 101 15.35 4.99 23.57
C VAL A 101 14.54 3.73 23.24
N HIS A 102 13.54 3.90 22.37
CA HIS A 102 12.78 2.92 21.57
C HIS A 102 12.60 1.49 22.11
N ASP A 103 11.40 1.18 22.61
CA ASP A 103 10.46 0.20 22.03
C ASP A 103 9.46 -0.29 23.12
N ASN A 104 8.33 0.41 23.23
CA ASN A 104 7.26 0.11 24.19
C ASN A 104 6.25 -0.93 23.64
N ASN A 105 6.51 -1.53 22.48
CA ASN A 105 5.51 -2.32 21.76
C ASN A 105 5.51 -3.82 22.10
N THR A 106 6.42 -4.27 22.97
CA THR A 106 6.61 -5.71 23.22
C THR A 106 5.69 -6.26 24.32
N TYR A 107 5.28 -5.46 25.31
CA TYR A 107 4.47 -5.95 26.44
C TYR A 107 2.95 -5.90 26.19
N VAL A 108 2.47 -4.93 25.42
CA VAL A 108 1.03 -4.77 25.11
C VAL A 108 0.54 -5.76 24.05
N ASN A 109 1.44 -6.30 23.22
CA ASN A 109 1.10 -7.25 22.16
C ASN A 109 0.78 -8.66 22.69
N TYR A 110 1.36 -9.10 23.81
CA TYR A 110 1.05 -10.42 24.38
C TYR A 110 -0.40 -10.52 24.90
N LYS A 111 -0.97 -9.44 25.46
CA LYS A 111 -2.37 -9.42 25.96
C LYS A 111 -3.41 -9.33 24.81
N LYS A 112 -3.03 -8.78 23.65
CA LYS A 112 -3.88 -8.69 22.44
C LYS A 112 -3.90 -9.98 21.62
N ILE A 113 -2.78 -10.68 21.55
CA ILE A 113 -2.68 -11.96 20.83
C ILE A 113 -3.49 -13.04 21.58
N TYR A 114 -3.43 -13.06 22.92
CA TYR A 114 -4.21 -14.00 23.73
C TYR A 114 -5.73 -13.83 23.56
N LYS A 115 -6.23 -12.58 23.45
CA LYS A 115 -7.66 -12.31 23.21
C LYS A 115 -8.10 -12.57 21.75
N LYS A 116 -7.21 -12.46 20.76
CA LYS A 116 -7.53 -12.76 19.35
C LYS A 116 -7.60 -14.27 19.06
N VAL A 117 -6.82 -15.09 19.78
CA VAL A 117 -6.84 -16.56 19.64
C VAL A 117 -8.17 -17.15 20.16
N ILE A 118 -8.79 -16.54 21.16
CA ILE A 118 -10.11 -16.95 21.69
C ILE A 118 -11.26 -16.55 20.76
N GLN A 119 -11.12 -15.45 20.02
CA GLN A 119 -12.20 -14.95 19.15
C GLN A 119 -12.26 -15.70 17.82
N HIS A 120 -11.13 -16.20 17.31
CA HIS A 120 -11.07 -16.61 15.91
C HIS A 120 -11.71 -17.95 15.61
N ALA A 121 -11.69 -18.87 16.55
CA ALA A 121 -12.04 -20.22 16.19
C ALA A 121 -13.54 -20.57 16.43
N LYS A 122 -14.38 -19.59 16.82
CA LYS A 122 -15.84 -19.75 17.02
C LYS A 122 -16.66 -19.96 15.73
N ASN A 123 -16.11 -19.75 14.53
CA ASN A 123 -16.88 -19.72 13.29
C ASN A 123 -16.33 -20.64 12.19
N CYS A 124 -16.32 -21.96 12.38
CA CYS A 124 -16.22 -22.89 11.25
C CYS A 124 -17.21 -24.05 11.43
N ILE A 125 -18.40 -23.89 10.83
CA ILE A 125 -19.23 -24.99 10.35
C ILE A 125 -18.93 -25.13 8.85
N VAL A 126 -18.87 -26.39 8.44
CA VAL A 126 -18.36 -26.95 7.19
C VAL A 126 -19.23 -26.55 5.97
N THR A 127 -18.57 -26.20 4.85
CA THR A 127 -18.98 -26.63 3.51
C THR A 127 -17.74 -26.96 2.67
N GLU A 128 -17.89 -28.02 1.89
CA GLU A 128 -16.86 -28.86 1.28
C GLU A 128 -16.12 -28.19 0.10
N HIS A 129 -14.79 -28.20 0.18
CA HIS A 129 -13.80 -28.50 -0.87
C HIS A 129 -12.43 -28.11 -0.30
N THR A 130 -11.75 -29.08 0.33
CA THR A 130 -10.58 -28.86 1.17
C THR A 130 -9.29 -28.72 0.35
N GLU A 131 -8.88 -27.48 0.07
CA GLU A 131 -7.45 -27.14 0.18
C GLU A 131 -7.12 -27.09 1.68
N ILE A 132 -6.10 -27.82 2.13
CA ILE A 132 -5.63 -27.77 3.53
C ILE A 132 -5.18 -26.33 3.81
N PRO A 133 -5.85 -25.59 4.71
CA PRO A 133 -5.46 -24.22 4.99
C PRO A 133 -4.04 -24.15 5.57
N GLN A 134 -3.25 -23.16 5.16
CA GLN A 134 -1.89 -22.90 5.69
C GLN A 134 -1.80 -22.82 7.23
N THR A 135 -2.95 -22.70 7.93
CA THR A 135 -3.07 -22.74 9.38
C THR A 135 -2.76 -24.11 9.98
N ASN A 136 -3.07 -25.24 9.32
CA ASN A 136 -2.77 -26.57 9.88
C ASN A 136 -1.26 -26.88 9.92
N ARG A 137 -0.48 -26.37 8.96
CA ARG A 137 1.00 -26.42 8.98
C ARG A 137 1.62 -25.76 10.22
N LYS A 138 0.90 -24.88 10.93
CA LYS A 138 1.44 -24.15 12.09
C LYS A 138 1.12 -24.79 13.44
N HIS A 139 0.16 -25.72 13.48
CA HIS A 139 -0.46 -26.15 14.74
C HIS A 139 -0.28 -27.65 15.04
N LEU A 140 -0.25 -28.52 14.01
CA LEU A 140 0.01 -29.97 14.11
C LEU A 140 1.00 -30.41 13.03
N ASN A 141 2.18 -29.81 13.04
CA ASN A 141 3.12 -29.89 11.95
C ASN A 141 3.88 -31.24 11.89
N LEU A 142 4.29 -31.79 13.04
CA LEU A 142 5.08 -33.04 13.07
C LEU A 142 4.38 -34.28 12.48
N PRO A 143 3.08 -34.56 12.74
CA PRO A 143 2.40 -35.69 12.13
C PRO A 143 2.25 -35.51 10.62
N LEU A 144 1.91 -34.31 10.16
CA LEU A 144 1.83 -33.98 8.73
C LEU A 144 3.18 -34.16 8.04
N TYR A 145 4.26 -33.69 8.67
CA TYR A 145 5.62 -33.83 8.15
C TYR A 145 6.08 -35.29 8.11
N SER A 146 5.73 -36.08 9.13
CA SER A 146 5.98 -37.52 9.17
C SER A 146 5.24 -38.25 8.06
N LEU A 147 3.95 -37.95 7.84
CA LEU A 147 3.15 -38.54 6.77
C LEU A 147 3.69 -38.16 5.38
N PHE A 148 4.06 -36.89 5.19
CA PHE A 148 4.65 -36.42 3.94
C PHE A 148 5.99 -37.15 3.65
N ALA A 149 6.85 -37.24 4.65
CA ALA A 149 8.10 -37.97 4.56
C ALA A 149 7.90 -39.45 4.22
N LYS A 150 7.03 -40.16 4.94
CA LYS A 150 6.74 -41.57 4.69
C LYS A 150 6.20 -41.84 3.29
N LYS A 151 5.43 -40.88 2.74
CA LYS A 151 4.82 -41.03 1.42
C LYS A 151 5.77 -40.70 0.28
N TYR A 152 6.65 -39.70 0.45
CA TYR A 152 7.42 -39.12 -0.65
C TYR A 152 8.95 -39.23 -0.51
N PHE A 153 9.46 -39.72 0.63
CA PHE A 153 10.90 -39.91 0.84
C PHE A 153 11.21 -41.37 1.16
N ASN A 154 12.01 -42.02 0.30
CA ASN A 154 12.47 -43.37 0.53
C ASN A 154 13.86 -43.40 1.20
N ASN A 155 14.14 -44.47 1.97
CA ASN A 155 15.41 -44.63 2.69
C ASN A 155 16.65 -44.62 1.77
N GLY A 156 16.52 -45.10 0.52
CA GLY A 156 17.63 -45.08 -0.44
C GLY A 156 18.07 -43.66 -0.81
N SER A 157 17.12 -42.72 -0.92
CA SER A 157 17.41 -41.31 -1.22
C SER A 157 18.08 -40.61 -0.03
N LYS A 158 17.69 -40.98 1.19
CA LYS A 158 18.33 -40.49 2.42
C LYS A 158 19.81 -40.88 2.49
N MET A 159 20.11 -42.16 2.33
CA MET A 159 21.48 -42.67 2.38
C MET A 159 22.38 -42.02 1.32
N ALA A 160 21.87 -41.88 0.10
CA ALA A 160 22.62 -41.26 -1.00
C ALA A 160 22.95 -39.77 -0.73
N VAL A 161 22.06 -39.04 -0.05
CA VAL A 161 22.32 -37.63 0.32
C VAL A 161 23.23 -37.53 1.54
N GLU A 162 23.13 -38.44 2.51
CA GLU A 162 24.08 -38.53 3.62
C GLU A 162 25.51 -38.79 3.11
N GLU A 163 25.67 -39.65 2.10
CA GLU A 163 26.95 -39.87 1.42
C GLU A 163 27.45 -38.59 0.72
N LEU A 164 26.58 -37.84 0.04
CA LEU A 164 26.93 -36.54 -0.55
C LEU A 164 27.44 -35.55 0.51
N VAL A 165 26.76 -35.48 1.65
CA VAL A 165 27.15 -34.64 2.79
C VAL A 165 28.56 -35.00 3.25
N ASP A 166 28.86 -36.27 3.46
CA ASP A 166 30.16 -36.72 3.93
C ASP A 166 31.26 -36.43 2.90
N ASN A 167 31.00 -36.68 1.62
CA ASN A 167 31.94 -36.40 0.54
C ASN A 167 32.28 -34.90 0.45
N VAL A 168 31.29 -34.01 0.57
CA VAL A 168 31.50 -32.57 0.57
C VAL A 168 32.25 -32.11 1.84
N ARG A 169 31.90 -32.67 3.01
CA ARG A 169 32.60 -32.39 4.29
C ARG A 169 34.07 -32.79 4.24
N LEU A 170 34.39 -33.94 3.65
CA LEU A 170 35.77 -34.43 3.51
C LEU A 170 36.62 -33.46 2.67
N GLU A 171 36.08 -32.95 1.57
CA GLU A 171 36.78 -31.95 0.75
C GLU A 171 36.91 -30.60 1.46
N LEU A 172 35.94 -30.20 2.29
CA LEU A 172 36.05 -29.01 3.14
C LEU A 172 37.22 -29.16 4.13
N LEU A 173 37.37 -30.32 4.76
CA LEU A 173 38.48 -30.59 5.67
C LEU A 173 39.84 -30.53 4.94
N LYS A 174 39.93 -31.07 3.72
CA LYS A 174 41.15 -30.98 2.88
C LYS A 174 41.45 -29.52 2.50
N LEU A 175 40.43 -28.74 2.16
CA LEU A 175 40.55 -27.32 1.82
C LEU A 175 41.06 -26.50 3.02
N ILE A 176 40.53 -26.74 4.23
CA ILE A 176 41.00 -26.07 5.45
C ILE A 176 42.45 -26.45 5.78
N LYS A 177 42.79 -27.75 5.72
CA LYS A 177 44.14 -28.25 6.00
C LYS A 177 45.19 -27.62 5.08
N SER A 178 44.89 -27.55 3.78
CA SER A 178 45.78 -27.00 2.75
C SER A 178 45.82 -25.46 2.69
N SER A 179 44.97 -24.77 3.47
CA SER A 179 44.96 -23.31 3.51
C SER A 179 46.27 -22.74 4.06
N VAL A 180 46.96 -21.93 3.27
CA VAL A 180 48.24 -21.29 3.64
C VAL A 180 48.07 -19.97 4.39
N TRP A 181 46.85 -19.40 4.43
CA TRP A 181 46.58 -18.10 5.03
C TRP A 181 45.91 -18.18 6.41
N LEU A 182 45.47 -19.38 6.80
CA LEU A 182 44.98 -19.64 8.15
C LEU A 182 46.17 -20.00 9.04
N ASP A 183 46.32 -19.29 10.15
CA ASP A 183 47.27 -19.66 11.20
C ASP A 183 46.89 -21.02 11.82
N THR A 184 47.85 -21.64 12.51
CA THR A 184 47.71 -22.99 13.09
C THR A 184 46.49 -23.12 14.00
N THR A 185 46.21 -22.10 14.82
CA THR A 185 45.10 -22.13 15.79
C THR A 185 43.75 -22.00 15.09
N THR A 186 43.60 -21.02 14.19
CA THR A 186 42.35 -20.86 13.42
C THR A 186 42.09 -22.09 12.54
N LYS A 187 43.13 -22.67 11.93
CA LYS A 187 43.02 -23.89 11.13
C LYS A 187 42.53 -25.09 11.95
N LYS A 188 43.09 -25.30 13.14
CA LYS A 188 42.66 -26.36 14.07
C LYS A 188 41.18 -26.17 14.46
N ASN A 189 40.80 -24.97 14.89
CA ASN A 189 39.43 -24.67 15.29
C ASN A 189 38.43 -24.83 14.14
N ALA A 190 38.82 -24.46 12.91
CA ALA A 190 37.99 -24.63 11.73
C ALA A 190 37.77 -26.11 11.38
N ILE A 191 38.81 -26.95 11.50
CA ILE A 191 38.71 -28.41 11.34
C ILE A 191 37.75 -28.98 12.39
N GLU A 192 37.94 -28.63 13.66
CA GLU A 192 37.07 -29.12 14.74
C GLU A 192 35.61 -28.73 14.52
N LYS A 193 35.35 -27.49 14.06
CA LYS A 193 34.01 -27.01 13.73
C LYS A 193 33.38 -27.76 12.55
N ALA A 194 34.14 -27.98 11.48
CA ALA A 194 33.66 -28.72 10.32
C ALA A 194 33.36 -30.20 10.67
N MET A 195 34.18 -30.81 11.53
CA MET A 195 33.97 -32.19 12.00
C MET A 195 32.79 -32.30 12.96
N SER A 196 32.53 -31.30 13.81
CA SER A 196 31.38 -31.30 14.73
C SER A 196 30.06 -30.86 14.09
N MET A 197 30.08 -30.53 12.79
CA MET A 197 28.89 -30.05 12.10
C MET A 197 27.89 -31.19 11.88
N VAL A 198 26.73 -31.11 12.54
CA VAL A 198 25.68 -32.14 12.43
C VAL A 198 24.86 -31.93 11.15
N SER A 199 24.48 -33.02 10.48
CA SER A 199 23.62 -32.94 9.29
C SER A 199 22.31 -33.65 9.51
N TYR A 200 21.20 -32.99 9.21
CA TYR A 200 19.88 -33.58 9.16
C TYR A 200 19.45 -33.71 7.70
N VAL A 201 19.17 -34.94 7.27
CA VAL A 201 18.80 -35.25 5.88
C VAL A 201 17.37 -35.80 5.85
N GLY A 202 16.50 -35.09 5.15
CA GLY A 202 15.06 -35.33 5.06
C GLY A 202 14.35 -35.05 6.38
N TYR A 203 14.38 -36.05 7.26
CA TYR A 203 13.72 -36.01 8.56
C TYR A 203 14.51 -36.84 9.58
N PRO A 204 14.43 -36.49 10.88
CA PRO A 204 15.17 -37.21 11.92
C PRO A 204 14.62 -38.63 12.14
N ASN A 205 15.52 -39.60 12.32
CA ASN A 205 15.16 -41.01 12.61
C ASN A 205 14.21 -41.15 13.80
N LYS A 206 14.26 -40.21 14.76
CA LYS A 206 13.36 -40.16 15.91
C LYS A 206 11.87 -40.13 15.52
N LEU A 207 11.52 -39.60 14.34
CA LEU A 207 10.13 -39.60 13.82
C LEU A 207 9.65 -40.96 13.30
N GLU A 208 10.55 -41.92 13.10
CA GLU A 208 10.22 -43.29 12.67
C GLU A 208 9.92 -44.21 13.85
N GLU A 209 10.44 -43.87 15.03
CA GLU A 209 10.26 -44.66 16.24
C GLU A 209 8.76 -44.74 16.60
N PRO A 210 8.18 -45.96 16.69
CA PRO A 210 6.78 -46.14 17.04
C PRO A 210 6.46 -45.45 18.38
N GLY A 211 5.31 -44.78 18.45
CA GLY A 211 4.88 -44.10 19.67
C GLY A 211 5.54 -42.75 19.95
N VAL A 212 6.56 -42.30 19.20
CA VAL A 212 7.20 -41.00 19.48
C VAL A 212 6.25 -39.83 19.28
N LEU A 213 5.41 -39.85 18.23
CA LEU A 213 4.39 -38.82 18.05
C LEU A 213 3.28 -38.94 19.09
N ASP A 214 2.92 -40.15 19.50
CA ASP A 214 1.91 -40.40 20.52
C ASP A 214 2.37 -39.85 21.88
N ILE A 215 3.61 -40.11 22.28
CA ILE A 215 4.25 -39.54 23.47
C ILE A 215 4.38 -38.01 23.34
N TYR A 216 4.71 -37.52 22.14
CA TYR A 216 4.87 -36.09 21.93
C TYR A 216 3.55 -35.34 22.18
N TYR A 217 2.44 -35.86 21.64
CA TYR A 217 1.10 -35.30 21.68
C TYR A 217 0.19 -35.90 22.77
N GLU A 218 0.69 -36.76 23.67
CA GLU A 218 -0.08 -37.44 24.72
C GLU A 218 -0.95 -36.49 25.55
N LYS A 219 -0.44 -35.28 25.81
CA LYS A 219 -1.12 -34.24 26.59
C LYS A 219 -2.04 -33.33 25.76
N LEU A 220 -2.17 -33.58 24.45
CA LEU A 220 -3.04 -32.83 23.56
C LEU A 220 -4.32 -33.63 23.34
N ASN A 221 -5.43 -33.12 23.88
CA ASN A 221 -6.76 -33.63 23.56
C ASN A 221 -7.42 -32.70 22.54
N ILE A 222 -7.93 -33.26 21.44
CA ILE A 222 -8.64 -32.51 20.39
C ILE A 222 -10.14 -32.68 20.62
N ASP A 223 -10.93 -31.64 20.33
CA ASP A 223 -12.38 -31.63 20.55
C ASP A 223 -13.11 -31.75 19.20
N ASP A 224 -13.76 -32.89 18.98
CA ASP A 224 -14.38 -33.23 17.70
C ASP A 224 -15.69 -32.46 17.42
N GLY A 225 -16.23 -31.77 18.42
CA GLY A 225 -17.47 -30.98 18.31
C GLY A 225 -17.25 -29.49 18.03
N SER A 226 -16.01 -28.99 18.13
CA SER A 226 -15.73 -27.57 17.95
C SER A 226 -14.32 -27.28 17.42
N TYR A 227 -14.27 -26.77 16.18
CA TYR A 227 -13.03 -26.26 15.58
C TYR A 227 -12.38 -25.15 16.45
N LEU A 228 -13.18 -24.32 17.14
CA LEU A 228 -12.68 -23.33 18.11
C LEU A 228 -11.78 -23.95 19.14
N LYS A 229 -12.40 -24.91 19.82
CA LYS A 229 -11.89 -25.50 21.03
C LYS A 229 -10.65 -26.32 20.69
N SER A 230 -10.68 -27.04 19.57
CA SER A 230 -9.52 -27.73 19.01
C SER A 230 -8.35 -26.80 18.72
N ILE A 231 -8.55 -25.69 18.00
CA ILE A 231 -7.46 -24.73 17.72
C ILE A 231 -6.94 -24.07 19.01
N MET A 232 -7.80 -23.80 20.00
CA MET A 232 -7.38 -23.28 21.30
C MET A 232 -6.56 -24.29 22.12
N LEU A 233 -6.97 -25.56 22.16
CA LEU A 233 -6.27 -26.63 22.85
C LEU A 233 -4.90 -26.89 22.23
N ILE A 234 -4.82 -26.92 20.89
CA ILE A 234 -3.56 -27.06 20.15
C ILE A 234 -2.62 -25.87 20.42
N ASN A 235 -3.14 -24.63 20.44
CA ASN A 235 -2.34 -23.45 20.75
C ASN A 235 -1.84 -23.44 22.20
N ASN A 236 -2.66 -23.89 23.15
CA ASN A 236 -2.27 -24.01 24.54
C ASN A 236 -1.15 -25.05 24.72
N PHE A 237 -1.34 -26.25 24.16
CA PHE A 237 -0.32 -27.31 24.14
C PHE A 237 1.01 -26.83 23.55
N ASN A 238 0.97 -26.18 22.38
CA ASN A 238 2.17 -25.66 21.71
C ASN A 238 2.86 -24.56 22.53
N SER A 239 2.10 -23.76 23.28
CA SER A 239 2.65 -22.74 24.19
C SER A 239 3.34 -23.39 25.37
N ILE A 240 2.68 -24.31 26.08
CA ILE A 240 3.25 -25.05 27.22
C ILE A 240 4.54 -25.75 26.81
N LYS A 241 4.55 -26.47 25.68
CA LYS A 241 5.76 -27.15 25.18
C LYS A 241 6.92 -26.19 24.83
N LYS A 242 6.64 -24.98 24.33
CA LYS A 242 7.70 -23.98 24.04
C LYS A 242 8.43 -23.53 25.29
N PHE A 243 7.72 -23.51 26.40
CA PHE A 243 8.27 -23.11 27.69
C PHE A 243 8.86 -24.28 28.47
N ASP A 244 8.28 -25.49 28.38
CA ASP A 244 8.90 -26.70 28.92
C ASP A 244 10.28 -26.97 28.29
N LYS A 245 10.54 -26.43 27.08
CA LYS A 245 11.86 -26.43 26.43
C LYS A 245 12.87 -25.49 27.09
N LEU A 246 12.46 -24.52 27.91
CA LEU A 246 13.42 -23.79 28.75
C LEU A 246 13.89 -24.72 29.87
N LEU A 247 15.20 -24.74 30.14
CA LEU A 247 15.87 -25.59 31.15
C LEU A 247 15.92 -27.09 30.84
N GLN A 248 15.39 -27.54 29.70
CA GLN A 248 15.70 -28.87 29.19
C GLN A 248 17.02 -28.83 28.42
N PRO A 249 17.89 -29.85 28.57
CA PRO A 249 19.08 -30.00 27.73
C PRO A 249 18.67 -29.97 26.25
N THR A 250 19.36 -29.16 25.46
CA THR A 250 19.08 -28.93 24.03
C THR A 250 18.96 -30.24 23.24
N GLU A 251 19.63 -31.29 23.70
CA GLU A 251 19.65 -32.61 23.07
C GLU A 251 18.29 -33.31 23.04
N LYS A 252 17.45 -33.20 24.08
CA LYS A 252 16.18 -33.96 24.16
C LYS A 252 15.13 -33.53 23.14
N THR A 253 15.24 -32.34 22.57
CA THR A 253 14.24 -31.78 21.63
C THR A 253 14.83 -31.24 20.33
N LYS A 254 16.13 -31.50 20.08
CA LYS A 254 16.87 -30.99 18.92
C LYS A 254 16.16 -31.36 17.62
N TRP A 255 15.81 -32.64 17.46
CA TRP A 255 15.20 -33.20 16.26
C TRP A 255 13.92 -32.48 15.82
N ILE A 256 13.08 -31.99 16.74
CA ILE A 256 11.79 -31.33 16.42
C ILE A 256 11.99 -30.05 15.60
N ARG A 257 13.10 -29.34 15.80
CA ARG A 257 13.39 -28.10 15.04
C ARG A 257 13.77 -28.38 13.58
N HIS A 258 14.03 -29.64 13.25
CA HIS A 258 14.59 -30.10 11.98
C HIS A 258 13.60 -30.97 11.18
N THR A 259 12.30 -30.68 11.29
CA THR A 259 11.24 -31.58 10.81
C THR A 259 10.37 -30.99 9.73
N ASP A 260 10.56 -29.75 9.28
CA ASP A 260 9.72 -29.22 8.19
C ASP A 260 10.08 -29.87 6.86
N THR A 261 9.46 -31.02 6.59
CA THR A 261 9.72 -31.83 5.42
C THR A 261 9.05 -31.28 4.16
N THR A 262 8.22 -30.24 4.28
CA THR A 262 7.35 -29.76 3.20
C THR A 262 7.87 -28.51 2.48
N LEU A 263 8.95 -27.91 2.96
CA LEU A 263 9.57 -26.74 2.35
C LEU A 263 10.70 -27.18 1.42
N VAL A 264 10.76 -26.68 0.19
CA VAL A 264 11.89 -26.92 -0.72
C VAL A 264 13.03 -25.98 -0.30
N ASN A 265 13.83 -26.39 0.69
CA ASN A 265 14.92 -25.58 1.21
C ASN A 265 16.02 -26.39 1.91
N ALA A 266 17.18 -25.76 2.13
CA ALA A 266 18.21 -26.21 3.07
C ALA A 266 18.62 -25.03 3.95
N TYR A 267 19.18 -25.29 5.13
CA TYR A 267 19.64 -24.21 6.02
C TYR A 267 20.77 -24.65 6.96
N TYR A 268 21.73 -23.76 7.16
CA TYR A 268 22.70 -23.81 8.26
C TYR A 268 22.21 -23.04 9.49
N MET A 269 22.30 -23.69 10.65
CA MET A 269 21.95 -23.09 11.95
C MET A 269 23.21 -22.84 12.79
N PRO A 270 23.69 -21.58 12.90
CA PRO A 270 24.97 -21.28 13.55
C PRO A 270 25.06 -21.72 15.00
N VAL A 271 23.96 -21.66 15.75
CA VAL A 271 23.96 -21.96 17.19
C VAL A 271 23.88 -23.45 17.51
N GLN A 272 23.57 -24.28 16.52
CA GLN A 272 23.61 -25.73 16.66
C GLN A 272 24.77 -26.37 15.89
N ASN A 273 25.53 -25.54 15.15
CA ASN A 273 26.51 -25.97 14.17
C ASN A 273 25.98 -27.13 13.33
N CYS A 274 24.82 -26.94 12.69
CA CYS A 274 24.20 -28.01 11.91
C CYS A 274 23.62 -27.52 10.59
N ILE A 275 23.62 -28.39 9.60
CA ILE A 275 22.90 -28.23 8.33
C ILE A 275 21.65 -29.09 8.35
N ASP A 276 20.61 -28.60 7.70
CA ASP A 276 19.33 -29.27 7.59
C ASP A 276 18.88 -29.24 6.13
N ILE A 277 18.57 -30.41 5.60
CA ILE A 277 18.23 -30.62 4.20
C ILE A 277 16.86 -31.28 4.20
N THR A 278 15.85 -30.51 3.84
CA THR A 278 14.45 -30.95 3.92
C THR A 278 14.12 -32.09 2.94
N VAL A 279 13.04 -32.84 3.17
CA VAL A 279 12.60 -33.86 2.22
C VAL A 279 12.25 -33.26 0.84
N ALA A 280 11.57 -32.11 0.82
CA ALA A 280 11.04 -31.58 -0.44
C ALA A 280 12.13 -31.17 -1.44
N ILE A 281 13.32 -30.72 -0.99
CA ILE A 281 14.46 -30.45 -1.89
C ILE A 281 15.12 -31.73 -2.43
N LEU A 282 14.86 -32.89 -1.83
CA LEU A 282 15.43 -34.18 -2.21
C LEU A 282 14.53 -34.96 -3.19
N ASN A 283 13.80 -34.22 -4.02
CA ASN A 283 12.95 -34.73 -5.09
C ASN A 283 13.38 -34.11 -6.43
N GLU A 284 12.90 -34.68 -7.54
CA GLU A 284 13.11 -34.09 -8.85
C GLU A 284 12.48 -32.68 -8.93
N PRO A 285 13.12 -31.72 -9.63
CA PRO A 285 14.29 -31.89 -10.48
C PRO A 285 15.64 -31.80 -9.75
N PHE A 286 15.68 -31.57 -8.43
CA PHE A 286 16.90 -31.27 -7.67
C PHE A 286 17.70 -32.50 -7.26
N PHE A 287 17.04 -33.63 -6.99
CA PHE A 287 17.70 -34.88 -6.60
C PHE A 287 16.91 -36.09 -7.09
N ASN A 288 17.64 -37.09 -7.57
CA ASN A 288 17.13 -38.44 -7.75
C ASN A 288 18.32 -39.40 -7.59
N LYS A 289 18.21 -40.42 -6.74
CA LYS A 289 19.29 -41.39 -6.52
C LYS A 289 19.65 -42.19 -7.79
N ASP A 290 18.70 -42.33 -8.71
CA ASP A 290 18.83 -43.17 -9.91
C ASP A 290 19.35 -42.41 -11.14
N ARG A 291 19.56 -41.10 -11.04
CA ARG A 291 20.15 -40.29 -12.13
C ARG A 291 21.68 -40.19 -12.00
N PRO A 292 22.41 -39.81 -13.07
CA PRO A 292 23.86 -39.71 -13.03
C PRO A 292 24.38 -38.84 -11.88
N SER A 293 25.35 -39.36 -11.12
CA SER A 293 25.85 -38.72 -9.89
C SER A 293 26.35 -37.30 -10.11
N PHE A 294 26.92 -36.98 -11.28
CA PHE A 294 27.37 -35.62 -11.57
C PHE A 294 26.25 -34.58 -11.43
N MET A 295 24.99 -34.93 -11.73
CA MET A 295 23.84 -34.04 -11.55
C MET A 295 23.52 -33.83 -10.07
N ASN A 296 23.56 -34.91 -9.28
CA ASN A 296 23.32 -34.87 -7.84
C ASN A 296 24.37 -34.04 -7.10
N TYR A 297 25.65 -34.18 -7.44
CA TYR A 297 26.69 -33.31 -6.90
C TYR A 297 26.52 -31.86 -7.41
N ALA A 298 26.23 -31.65 -8.69
CA ALA A 298 26.08 -30.30 -9.25
C ALA A 298 24.92 -29.51 -8.64
N GLN A 299 23.83 -30.19 -8.25
CA GLN A 299 22.64 -29.58 -7.65
C GLN A 299 22.68 -29.66 -6.12
N VAL A 300 22.24 -30.77 -5.52
CA VAL A 300 22.20 -30.91 -4.05
C VAL A 300 23.58 -30.85 -3.41
N GLY A 301 24.62 -31.42 -4.03
CA GLY A 301 26.00 -31.32 -3.50
C GLY A 301 26.50 -29.88 -3.39
N MET A 302 26.14 -29.01 -4.34
CA MET A 302 26.45 -27.58 -4.27
C MET A 302 25.70 -26.89 -3.15
N VAL A 303 24.40 -27.18 -2.96
CA VAL A 303 23.59 -26.66 -1.84
C VAL A 303 24.18 -27.09 -0.50
N ILE A 304 24.57 -28.35 -0.35
CA ILE A 304 25.26 -28.86 0.85
C ILE A 304 26.53 -28.05 1.11
N GLY A 305 27.38 -27.89 0.09
CA GLY A 305 28.61 -27.13 0.21
C GLY A 305 28.36 -25.66 0.57
N HIS A 306 27.30 -25.07 0.03
CA HIS A 306 26.85 -23.72 0.33
C HIS A 306 26.47 -23.58 1.81
N GLU A 307 25.58 -24.45 2.31
CA GLU A 307 25.16 -24.41 3.72
C GLU A 307 26.33 -24.64 4.71
N MET A 308 27.24 -25.56 4.39
CA MET A 308 28.43 -25.76 5.22
C MET A 308 29.30 -24.50 5.32
N MET A 309 29.32 -23.68 4.25
CA MET A 309 30.14 -22.48 4.20
C MET A 309 29.56 -21.31 4.97
N HIS A 310 28.26 -21.27 5.26
CA HIS A 310 27.70 -20.37 6.26
C HIS A 310 28.26 -20.62 7.67
N GLY A 311 28.91 -21.76 7.91
CA GLY A 311 29.70 -22.00 9.12
C GLY A 311 31.00 -21.18 9.18
N PHE A 312 31.50 -20.66 8.07
CA PHE A 312 32.82 -20.04 7.95
C PHE A 312 32.83 -18.69 7.22
N ASP A 313 31.67 -18.20 6.79
CA ASP A 313 31.51 -16.89 6.17
C ASP A 313 31.64 -15.73 7.19
N ASN A 314 31.31 -14.50 6.74
CA ASN A 314 31.36 -13.28 7.53
C ASN A 314 30.44 -13.29 8.78
N SER A 315 29.44 -14.17 8.82
CA SER A 315 28.55 -14.40 9.95
C SER A 315 28.98 -15.62 10.77
N GLY A 316 29.18 -16.76 10.11
CA GLY A 316 29.53 -18.06 10.69
C GLY A 316 30.83 -18.07 11.48
N MET A 317 31.83 -17.28 11.07
CA MET A 317 33.11 -17.15 11.77
C MET A 317 32.96 -16.67 13.23
N ARG A 318 31.79 -16.12 13.60
CA ARG A 318 31.49 -15.64 14.96
C ARG A 318 30.99 -16.73 15.90
N PHE A 319 30.76 -17.94 15.40
CA PHE A 319 30.26 -19.07 16.19
C PHE A 319 31.29 -20.19 16.21
N ASP A 320 31.62 -20.74 17.38
CA ASP A 320 32.55 -21.85 17.51
C ASP A 320 31.91 -23.20 17.10
N LYS A 321 32.65 -24.30 17.31
CA LYS A 321 32.20 -25.68 17.01
C LYS A 321 30.97 -26.15 17.79
N ASN A 322 30.64 -25.47 18.88
CA ASN A 322 29.50 -25.75 19.75
C ASN A 322 28.34 -24.75 19.51
N GLY A 323 28.51 -23.81 18.57
CA GLY A 323 27.53 -22.76 18.31
C GLY A 323 27.56 -21.60 19.32
N ASN A 324 28.62 -21.48 20.12
CA ASN A 324 28.79 -20.33 21.01
C ASN A 324 29.27 -19.11 20.21
N TYR A 325 28.69 -17.93 20.49
CA TYR A 325 29.16 -16.68 19.90
C TYR A 325 30.53 -16.29 20.49
N LEU A 326 31.60 -16.69 19.81
CA LEU A 326 32.98 -16.52 20.23
C LEU A 326 33.83 -16.12 19.02
N ASN A 327 34.68 -15.12 19.18
CA ASN A 327 35.57 -14.67 18.11
C ASN A 327 36.83 -15.55 18.06
N TRP A 328 36.72 -16.76 17.50
CA TRP A 328 37.74 -17.81 17.58
C TRP A 328 38.83 -17.77 16.49
N TRP A 329 38.73 -16.85 15.53
CA TRP A 329 39.75 -16.61 14.51
C TRP A 329 40.84 -15.71 15.08
N SER A 330 42.09 -15.87 14.62
CA SER A 330 43.14 -14.88 14.87
C SER A 330 42.83 -13.58 14.11
N ASP A 331 43.37 -12.47 14.59
CA ASP A 331 43.16 -11.17 13.93
C ASP A 331 43.84 -11.10 12.56
N ASP A 332 44.95 -11.81 12.36
CA ASP A 332 45.61 -11.91 11.06
C ASP A 332 44.80 -12.72 10.07
N ALA A 333 44.24 -13.86 10.49
CA ALA A 333 43.34 -14.65 9.66
C ALA A 333 42.08 -13.85 9.30
N LYS A 334 41.48 -13.10 10.24
CA LYS A 334 40.35 -12.20 9.97
C LYS A 334 40.70 -11.12 8.95
N LYS A 335 41.84 -10.45 9.10
CA LYS A 335 42.28 -9.40 8.16
C LYS A 335 42.47 -9.97 6.75
N ILE A 336 43.09 -11.15 6.63
CA ILE A 336 43.28 -11.79 5.32
C ILE A 336 41.94 -12.24 4.73
N PHE A 337 41.04 -12.81 5.53
CA PHE A 337 39.69 -13.17 5.12
C PHE A 337 38.90 -11.95 4.64
N GLN A 338 38.88 -10.85 5.40
CA GLN A 338 38.23 -9.62 5.00
C GLN A 338 38.75 -9.10 3.65
N ARG A 339 40.08 -9.11 3.42
CA ARG A 339 40.65 -8.73 2.12
C ARG A 339 40.18 -9.65 0.98
N LYS A 340 40.10 -10.96 1.22
CA LYS A 340 39.63 -11.94 0.23
C LYS A 340 38.13 -11.79 -0.04
N ALA A 341 37.32 -11.60 1.01
CA ALA A 341 35.89 -11.35 0.95
C ALA A 341 35.60 -10.05 0.17
N GLN A 342 36.39 -9.00 0.38
CA GLN A 342 36.30 -7.75 -0.37
C GLN A 342 36.54 -7.93 -1.88
N CYS A 343 37.29 -8.94 -2.30
CA CYS A 343 37.42 -9.25 -3.73
C CYS A 343 36.07 -9.73 -4.29
N ILE A 344 35.41 -10.66 -3.59
CA ILE A 344 34.10 -11.17 -3.99
C ILE A 344 33.05 -10.07 -3.91
N ALA A 345 33.03 -9.27 -2.84
CA ALA A 345 32.12 -8.14 -2.72
C ALA A 345 32.27 -7.16 -3.89
N ARG A 346 33.50 -6.82 -4.29
CA ARG A 346 33.75 -5.94 -5.45
C ARG A 346 33.34 -6.60 -6.77
N GLN A 347 33.65 -7.87 -6.97
CA GLN A 347 33.26 -8.61 -8.17
C GLN A 347 31.74 -8.60 -8.35
N TYR A 348 30.99 -8.98 -7.31
CA TYR A 348 29.54 -9.03 -7.39
C TYR A 348 28.93 -7.62 -7.46
N SER A 349 29.58 -6.61 -6.85
CA SER A 349 29.18 -5.20 -7.01
C SER A 349 29.34 -4.68 -8.44
N ASN A 350 30.10 -5.37 -9.29
CA ASN A 350 30.19 -5.04 -10.71
C ASN A 350 29.07 -5.66 -11.54
N TYR A 351 28.32 -6.62 -11.02
CA TYR A 351 27.15 -7.18 -11.69
C TYR A 351 25.92 -6.31 -11.51
N THR A 352 25.00 -6.43 -12.45
CA THR A 352 23.79 -5.60 -12.54
C THR A 352 22.58 -6.51 -12.57
N PHE A 353 21.65 -6.39 -11.62
CA PHE A 353 20.41 -7.18 -11.58
C PHE A 353 19.80 -7.33 -12.99
N PRO A 354 19.48 -8.57 -13.44
CA PRO A 354 18.91 -8.77 -14.78
C PRO A 354 17.61 -7.98 -14.90
N GLY A 355 17.49 -7.15 -15.94
CA GLY A 355 16.28 -6.33 -16.19
C GLY A 355 16.12 -5.07 -15.33
N LEU A 356 16.97 -4.83 -14.32
CA LEU A 356 16.78 -3.70 -13.38
C LEU A 356 17.84 -2.61 -13.47
N HIS A 357 18.89 -2.79 -14.26
CA HIS A 357 20.04 -1.86 -14.40
C HIS A 357 20.70 -1.40 -13.08
N ILE A 358 20.32 -1.97 -11.93
CA ILE A 358 20.86 -1.70 -10.59
C ILE A 358 22.03 -2.63 -10.30
N LYS A 359 23.14 -2.10 -9.78
CA LYS A 359 24.27 -2.92 -9.30
C LYS A 359 23.87 -3.76 -8.10
N ILE A 360 24.29 -5.02 -8.09
CA ILE A 360 24.17 -5.86 -6.91
C ILE A 360 24.97 -5.22 -5.78
N ASN A 361 24.43 -5.17 -4.57
CA ASN A 361 25.23 -4.80 -3.42
C ASN A 361 26.04 -6.03 -2.99
N GLY A 362 27.28 -6.12 -3.46
CA GLY A 362 28.16 -7.25 -3.18
C GLY A 362 28.59 -7.36 -1.72
N GLU A 363 28.50 -6.28 -0.93
CA GLU A 363 28.69 -6.31 0.53
C GLU A 363 27.48 -6.93 1.23
N TYR A 364 26.28 -6.57 0.78
CA TYR A 364 25.04 -7.08 1.34
C TYR A 364 24.84 -8.58 1.04
N THR A 365 25.20 -8.99 -0.17
CA THR A 365 25.09 -10.38 -0.65
C THR A 365 26.35 -11.22 -0.33
N LEU A 366 27.28 -10.68 0.45
CA LEU A 366 28.62 -11.24 0.62
C LEU A 366 28.63 -12.65 1.22
N GLY A 367 27.79 -12.92 2.22
CA GLY A 367 27.70 -14.24 2.86
C GLY A 367 27.32 -15.33 1.86
N GLU A 368 26.21 -15.09 1.14
CA GLU A 368 25.70 -15.97 0.08
C GLU A 368 26.71 -16.18 -1.05
N ASN A 369 27.35 -15.10 -1.52
CA ASN A 369 28.31 -15.19 -2.61
C ASN A 369 29.58 -15.96 -2.22
N ILE A 370 30.03 -15.86 -0.97
CA ILE A 370 31.13 -16.67 -0.42
C ILE A 370 30.72 -18.15 -0.37
N ALA A 371 29.52 -18.41 0.13
CA ALA A 371 28.96 -19.76 0.24
C ALA A 371 28.81 -20.43 -1.13
N ASP A 372 28.30 -19.72 -2.15
CA ASP A 372 28.21 -20.22 -3.52
C ASP A 372 29.57 -20.59 -4.13
N ASN A 373 30.55 -19.67 -4.01
CA ASN A 373 31.85 -19.82 -4.63
C ASN A 373 32.62 -21.02 -4.08
N ILE A 374 32.60 -21.18 -2.75
CA ILE A 374 33.32 -22.25 -2.09
C ILE A 374 32.48 -23.54 -2.13
N GLY A 375 31.16 -23.46 -1.95
CA GLY A 375 30.25 -24.61 -2.00
C GLY A 375 30.29 -25.36 -3.32
N LEU A 376 30.26 -24.64 -4.46
CA LEU A 376 30.40 -25.29 -5.77
C LEU A 376 31.79 -25.92 -5.95
N GLN A 377 32.86 -25.26 -5.47
CA GLN A 377 34.21 -25.82 -5.54
C GLN A 377 34.31 -27.12 -4.73
N LEU A 378 33.74 -27.16 -3.52
CA LEU A 378 33.72 -28.35 -2.67
C LEU A 378 32.95 -29.48 -3.33
N SER A 379 31.76 -29.20 -3.86
CA SER A 379 30.95 -30.21 -4.53
C SER A 379 31.64 -30.80 -5.76
N HIS A 380 32.28 -29.98 -6.59
CA HIS A 380 33.03 -30.45 -7.75
C HIS A 380 34.23 -31.32 -7.35
N LEU A 381 34.97 -30.93 -6.31
CA LEU A 381 36.07 -31.75 -5.78
C LEU A 381 35.56 -33.07 -5.23
N ALA A 382 34.42 -33.06 -4.54
CA ALA A 382 33.79 -34.24 -3.97
C ALA A 382 33.36 -35.21 -5.08
N TYR A 383 32.75 -34.70 -6.15
CA TYR A 383 32.43 -35.47 -7.35
C TYR A 383 33.68 -36.09 -7.99
N LYS A 384 34.75 -35.31 -8.19
CA LYS A 384 36.01 -35.84 -8.76
C LYS A 384 36.68 -36.89 -7.88
N THR A 385 36.55 -36.79 -6.57
CA THR A 385 37.02 -37.83 -5.64
C THR A 385 36.13 -39.07 -5.73
N TRP A 386 34.81 -38.91 -5.78
CA TRP A 386 33.84 -40.00 -5.88
C TRP A 386 34.02 -40.83 -7.16
N VAL A 387 34.23 -40.19 -8.30
CA VAL A 387 34.46 -40.85 -9.62
C VAL A 387 35.73 -41.72 -9.63
N LYS A 388 36.71 -41.50 -8.74
CA LYS A 388 37.90 -42.37 -8.69
C LYS A 388 37.59 -43.77 -8.18
N ASN A 389 36.52 -43.91 -7.38
CA ASN A 389 36.18 -45.14 -6.68
C ASN A 389 34.84 -45.72 -7.13
N ASN A 390 34.12 -45.06 -8.04
CA ASN A 390 32.79 -45.43 -8.50
C ASN A 390 32.69 -45.29 -10.02
N ASP A 391 31.79 -46.06 -10.65
CA ASP A 391 31.51 -45.89 -12.07
C ASP A 391 30.90 -44.51 -12.31
N SER A 392 31.55 -43.75 -13.19
CA SER A 392 31.13 -42.43 -13.62
C SER A 392 29.80 -42.46 -14.40
N GLY A 393 29.38 -43.65 -14.87
CA GLY A 393 28.22 -43.87 -15.72
C GLY A 393 28.54 -43.70 -17.21
N GLY A 394 27.61 -44.07 -18.10
CA GLY A 394 27.76 -43.88 -19.55
C GLY A 394 27.63 -42.42 -20.00
N LYS A 395 27.95 -42.13 -21.27
CA LYS A 395 27.58 -40.84 -21.89
C LYS A 395 26.06 -40.75 -21.99
N LEU A 396 25.50 -39.57 -21.72
CA LEU A 396 24.08 -39.33 -21.98
C LEU A 396 23.82 -39.42 -23.50
N PRO A 397 22.84 -40.23 -23.95
CA PRO A 397 22.51 -40.36 -25.37
C PRO A 397 22.21 -39.00 -26.00
N GLY A 398 22.79 -38.74 -27.19
CA GLY A 398 22.55 -37.51 -27.95
C GLY A 398 23.32 -36.27 -27.50
N LEU A 399 24.16 -36.35 -26.45
CA LEU A 399 24.96 -35.21 -25.98
C LEU A 399 26.47 -35.45 -26.16
N ASN A 400 27.15 -34.53 -26.87
CA ASN A 400 28.60 -34.58 -27.10
C ASN A 400 29.39 -33.78 -26.04
N TYR A 401 29.13 -34.03 -24.75
CA TYR A 401 29.83 -33.40 -23.63
C TYR A 401 30.47 -34.46 -22.71
N THR A 402 31.60 -34.13 -22.09
CA THR A 402 32.16 -34.97 -21.02
C THR A 402 31.31 -34.83 -19.75
N GLN A 403 31.36 -35.81 -18.85
CA GLN A 403 30.63 -35.70 -17.58
C GLN A 403 31.12 -34.53 -16.71
N GLY A 404 32.40 -34.16 -16.80
CA GLY A 404 32.90 -32.93 -16.17
C GLY A 404 32.22 -31.69 -16.73
N GLN A 405 32.04 -31.60 -18.05
CA GLN A 405 31.26 -30.52 -18.68
C GLN A 405 29.79 -30.57 -18.25
N LEU A 406 29.19 -31.76 -18.19
CA LEU A 406 27.80 -31.94 -17.78
C LEU A 406 27.55 -31.61 -16.31
N PHE A 407 28.54 -31.79 -15.42
CA PHE A 407 28.47 -31.29 -14.04
C PHE A 407 28.21 -29.77 -14.02
N TRP A 408 28.99 -29.00 -14.77
CA TRP A 408 28.86 -27.55 -14.80
C TRP A 408 27.55 -27.10 -15.47
N VAL A 409 27.11 -27.80 -16.52
CA VAL A 409 25.81 -27.56 -17.16
C VAL A 409 24.66 -27.85 -16.19
N SER A 410 24.72 -28.97 -15.47
CA SER A 410 23.70 -29.36 -14.49
C SER A 410 23.62 -28.39 -13.32
N PHE A 411 24.76 -27.82 -12.90
CA PHE A 411 24.78 -26.75 -11.90
C PHE A 411 24.05 -25.50 -12.42
N ALA A 412 24.40 -25.03 -13.63
CA ALA A 412 23.75 -23.86 -14.22
C ALA A 412 22.24 -24.06 -14.42
N GLN A 413 21.81 -25.27 -14.78
CA GLN A 413 20.40 -25.63 -14.95
C GLN A 413 19.60 -25.58 -13.63
N GLY A 414 20.23 -25.92 -12.50
CA GLY A 414 19.60 -25.81 -11.18
C GLY A 414 19.23 -24.39 -10.77
N TRP A 415 19.83 -23.39 -11.44
CA TRP A 415 19.63 -21.96 -11.21
C TRP A 415 18.96 -21.26 -12.39
N CYS A 416 18.38 -22.01 -13.33
CA CYS A 416 17.58 -21.44 -14.40
C CYS A 416 16.33 -20.79 -13.81
N GLU A 417 16.20 -19.48 -14.02
CA GLU A 417 15.04 -18.71 -13.63
C GLU A 417 14.47 -17.95 -14.83
N LYS A 418 13.14 -17.87 -14.91
CA LYS A 418 12.46 -16.91 -15.77
C LYS A 418 11.84 -15.87 -14.85
N LEU A 419 12.45 -14.70 -14.80
CA LEU A 419 11.86 -13.56 -14.11
C LEU A 419 10.68 -13.05 -14.94
N SER A 420 9.54 -12.75 -14.30
CA SER A 420 8.41 -12.11 -14.99
C SER A 420 8.83 -10.73 -15.48
N GLU A 421 8.30 -10.31 -16.63
CA GLU A 421 8.39 -8.91 -17.05
C GLU A 421 7.82 -8.03 -15.92
N GLY A 422 8.57 -7.00 -15.51
CA GLY A 422 8.24 -6.17 -14.35
C GLY A 422 8.59 -6.72 -12.96
N TYR A 423 9.36 -7.82 -12.82
CA TYR A 423 9.89 -8.26 -11.52
C TYR A 423 10.96 -7.29 -10.99
N HIS A 424 10.62 -6.53 -9.94
CA HIS A 424 11.46 -5.45 -9.38
C HIS A 424 12.67 -5.91 -8.56
N GLY A 425 12.84 -7.22 -8.37
CA GLY A 425 13.78 -7.78 -7.41
C GLY A 425 13.41 -7.41 -5.97
N ASN A 426 13.74 -8.27 -5.03
CA ASN A 426 13.79 -7.86 -3.64
C ASN A 426 15.20 -7.32 -3.37
N LEU A 427 15.39 -6.00 -3.40
CA LEU A 427 16.69 -5.37 -3.09
C LEU A 427 17.14 -5.59 -1.63
N LEU A 428 16.27 -6.17 -0.80
CA LEU A 428 16.56 -6.63 0.56
C LEU A 428 16.75 -8.16 0.62
N ASP A 429 16.85 -8.84 -0.53
CA ASP A 429 17.27 -10.23 -0.58
C ASP A 429 18.78 -10.30 -0.41
N VAL A 430 19.22 -11.15 0.51
CA VAL A 430 20.64 -11.41 0.75
C VAL A 430 21.25 -12.26 -0.36
N HIS A 431 20.44 -12.90 -1.20
CA HIS A 431 20.92 -13.68 -2.34
C HIS A 431 21.09 -12.81 -3.59
N SER A 432 22.20 -13.02 -4.29
CA SER A 432 22.36 -12.50 -5.66
C SER A 432 21.35 -13.17 -6.61
N PRO A 433 20.91 -12.51 -7.70
CA PRO A 433 20.08 -13.15 -8.74
C PRO A 433 20.72 -14.43 -9.27
N ASN A 434 19.91 -15.44 -9.60
CA ASN A 434 20.41 -16.79 -9.91
C ASN A 434 21.38 -16.78 -11.10
N ARG A 435 21.14 -15.92 -12.11
CA ARG A 435 22.09 -15.69 -13.21
C ARG A 435 23.51 -15.38 -12.73
N TYR A 436 23.67 -14.53 -11.71
CA TYR A 436 24.97 -14.13 -11.20
C TYR A 436 25.53 -15.08 -10.15
N ARG A 437 24.68 -15.86 -9.47
CA ARG A 437 25.13 -17.03 -8.69
C ARG A 437 25.83 -18.06 -9.59
N VAL A 438 25.37 -18.20 -10.85
CA VAL A 438 26.05 -19.02 -11.87
C VAL A 438 27.30 -18.34 -12.43
N ILE A 439 27.15 -17.16 -13.04
CA ILE A 439 28.26 -16.49 -13.75
C ILE A 439 29.41 -16.17 -12.79
N GLY A 440 29.11 -15.58 -11.63
CA GLY A 440 30.13 -15.15 -10.68
C GLY A 440 30.93 -16.30 -10.08
N THR A 441 30.27 -17.42 -9.83
CA THR A 441 30.90 -18.62 -9.29
C THR A 441 31.75 -19.34 -10.34
N LEU A 442 31.22 -19.54 -11.55
CA LEU A 442 31.95 -20.24 -12.63
C LEU A 442 33.16 -19.43 -13.12
N SER A 443 33.06 -18.09 -13.22
CA SER A 443 34.18 -17.24 -13.64
C SER A 443 35.38 -17.31 -12.68
N ASN A 444 35.12 -17.58 -11.39
CA ASN A 444 36.17 -17.79 -10.37
C ASN A 444 36.73 -19.22 -10.34
N ASN A 445 36.05 -20.17 -10.98
CA ASN A 445 36.48 -21.56 -11.02
C ASN A 445 37.52 -21.79 -12.13
N LYS A 446 38.59 -22.54 -11.81
CA LYS A 446 39.67 -22.86 -12.77
C LYS A 446 39.40 -24.16 -13.50
N GLU A 447 38.78 -25.13 -12.83
CA GLU A 447 38.45 -26.42 -13.43
C GLU A 447 37.37 -26.24 -14.50
N PHE A 448 36.35 -25.39 -14.24
CA PHE A 448 35.38 -24.99 -15.27
C PHE A 448 36.05 -24.43 -16.53
N ALA A 449 36.96 -23.46 -16.36
CA ALA A 449 37.69 -22.86 -17.48
C ALA A 449 38.55 -23.88 -18.23
N LYS A 450 39.11 -24.88 -17.53
CA LYS A 450 39.88 -25.98 -18.12
C LYS A 450 38.98 -26.94 -18.90
N ASP A 451 37.84 -27.34 -18.34
CA ASP A 451 36.92 -28.31 -18.94
C ASP A 451 36.24 -27.77 -20.21
N PHE A 452 35.99 -26.45 -20.26
CA PHE A 452 35.47 -25.76 -21.44
C PHE A 452 36.54 -25.09 -22.32
N LYS A 453 37.82 -25.22 -21.97
CA LYS A 453 38.95 -24.58 -22.67
C LYS A 453 38.75 -23.07 -22.90
N CYS A 454 38.24 -22.37 -21.88
CA CYS A 454 37.99 -20.93 -21.94
C CYS A 454 39.30 -20.13 -22.12
N PRO A 455 39.42 -19.25 -23.13
CA PRO A 455 40.63 -18.43 -23.33
C PRO A 455 40.95 -17.55 -22.12
N GLU A 456 42.24 -17.31 -21.85
CA GLU A 456 42.65 -16.35 -20.82
C GLU A 456 42.14 -14.94 -21.18
N ASN A 457 41.64 -14.21 -20.19
CA ASN A 457 40.93 -12.92 -20.32
C ASN A 457 39.50 -12.97 -20.90
N ALA A 458 38.95 -14.14 -21.21
CA ALA A 458 37.52 -14.24 -21.50
C ALA A 458 36.68 -13.89 -20.26
N ASN A 459 35.42 -13.45 -20.43
CA ASN A 459 34.51 -13.12 -19.32
C ASN A 459 34.37 -14.28 -18.31
N MET A 460 34.42 -15.53 -18.79
CA MET A 460 34.34 -16.74 -17.96
C MET A 460 35.72 -17.28 -17.53
N ASN A 461 36.82 -16.63 -17.92
CA ASN A 461 38.18 -16.92 -17.48
C ASN A 461 39.05 -15.64 -17.36
N PRO A 462 38.69 -14.72 -16.45
CA PRO A 462 39.44 -13.47 -16.27
C PRO A 462 40.85 -13.74 -15.73
N SER A 463 41.84 -12.95 -16.14
CA SER A 463 43.24 -13.06 -15.69
C SER A 463 43.39 -12.86 -14.18
N THR A 464 42.63 -11.93 -13.60
CA THR A 464 42.53 -11.71 -12.16
C THR A 464 41.26 -12.35 -11.60
N LYS A 465 41.28 -13.67 -11.37
CA LYS A 465 40.24 -14.34 -10.58
C LYS A 465 40.33 -13.89 -9.11
N CYS A 466 39.22 -13.86 -8.38
CA CYS A 466 39.24 -13.68 -6.93
C CYS A 466 39.82 -14.95 -6.24
N LYS A 467 41.11 -15.19 -6.43
CA LYS A 467 41.94 -16.15 -5.72
C LYS A 467 43.17 -15.42 -5.20
N GLY A 468 43.40 -15.48 -3.89
CA GLY A 468 44.58 -14.87 -3.30
C GLY A 468 45.86 -15.55 -3.78
N LYS A 469 46.50 -14.98 -4.80
CA LYS A 469 47.95 -15.05 -4.98
C LYS A 469 48.57 -13.92 -4.18
N ILE A 470 49.41 -14.27 -3.20
CA ILE A 470 50.42 -13.36 -2.69
C ILE A 470 51.54 -13.40 -3.72
N HIS A 471 51.76 -12.29 -4.44
CA HIS A 471 53.01 -12.11 -5.17
C HIS A 471 54.06 -11.58 -4.19
N LEU A 472 54.90 -12.49 -3.68
CA LEU A 472 56.28 -12.13 -3.38
C LEU A 472 56.96 -11.84 -4.72
N HIS A 473 57.43 -10.61 -4.88
CA HIS A 473 58.70 -10.23 -5.52
C HIS A 473 58.70 -8.71 -5.70
N LEU A 474 59.55 -8.01 -4.95
CA LEU A 474 60.64 -7.21 -5.50
C LEU A 474 61.46 -6.64 -4.32
N LYS A 475 62.49 -7.40 -3.91
CA LYS A 475 63.80 -6.79 -3.62
C LYS A 475 64.40 -6.45 -4.97
N TRP A 476 65.19 -5.37 -5.02
CA TRP A 476 65.82 -4.73 -6.19
C TRP A 476 65.03 -3.54 -6.77
N LEU A 477 65.17 -2.39 -6.12
CA LEU A 477 65.71 -1.16 -6.73
C LEU A 477 65.67 -0.03 -5.68
N CYS A 478 66.64 -0.08 -4.77
CA CYS A 478 66.82 0.89 -3.68
C CYS A 478 67.99 1.86 -3.98
N SER A 479 68.29 2.15 -5.25
CA SER A 479 69.56 2.86 -5.55
C SER A 479 69.50 3.93 -6.63
N ILE A 480 68.37 4.16 -7.30
CA ILE A 480 68.31 5.19 -8.34
C ILE A 480 66.98 5.91 -8.21
N LEU A 481 67.03 7.07 -7.55
CA LEU A 481 66.17 8.26 -7.71
C LEU A 481 66.02 9.02 -6.38
N PHE A 482 67.16 9.18 -5.69
CA PHE A 482 67.39 10.26 -4.72
C PHE A 482 67.71 11.60 -5.41
N LEU A 483 67.45 11.75 -6.72
CA LEU A 483 68.02 12.83 -7.54
C LEU A 483 67.07 13.56 -8.48
N THR A 484 65.75 13.37 -8.39
CA THR A 484 64.79 14.18 -9.18
C THR A 484 63.67 14.77 -8.34
N SER A 485 63.96 15.03 -7.06
CA SER A 485 63.12 15.80 -6.12
C SER A 485 63.10 17.32 -6.41
N PHE A 486 63.40 17.76 -7.63
CA PHE A 486 63.52 19.20 -7.95
C PHE A 486 62.65 19.68 -9.12
N PHE A 487 61.98 18.80 -9.86
CA PHE A 487 61.19 19.22 -11.04
C PHE A 487 59.68 18.98 -10.97
N LEU A 488 59.15 18.31 -9.93
CA LEU A 488 57.70 18.09 -9.79
C LEU A 488 56.98 19.10 -8.88
N GLY A 489 57.63 20.20 -8.49
CA GLY A 489 57.01 21.28 -7.72
C GLY A 489 56.08 22.18 -8.54
N ALA A 490 56.17 22.16 -9.87
CA ALA A 490 55.41 23.05 -10.75
C ALA A 490 54.24 22.37 -11.50
N PHE A 491 54.09 21.04 -11.44
CA PHE A 491 53.00 20.33 -12.12
C PHE A 491 51.81 20.00 -11.20
N LEU A 492 52.01 20.07 -9.88
CA LEU A 492 51.00 19.72 -8.88
C LEU A 492 49.92 20.80 -8.66
N THR A 493 50.08 21.99 -9.25
CA THR A 493 49.03 23.03 -9.31
C THR A 493 48.15 22.91 -10.57
N GLY A 494 48.48 22.02 -11.52
CA GLY A 494 47.73 21.82 -12.77
C GLY A 494 46.83 20.57 -12.80
N VAL A 495 47.11 19.53 -12.02
CA VAL A 495 46.43 18.21 -12.16
C VAL A 495 45.35 17.95 -11.09
N ILE A 496 45.24 18.80 -10.06
CA ILE A 496 44.12 18.74 -9.10
C ILE A 496 42.82 19.37 -9.68
N ALA A 497 42.86 19.83 -10.94
CA ALA A 497 41.70 20.37 -11.66
C ALA A 497 40.89 19.34 -12.48
N THR A 498 41.13 18.02 -12.36
CA THR A 498 40.27 17.00 -12.98
C THR A 498 39.83 15.93 -11.98
N TYR A 499 39.14 16.35 -10.92
CA TYR A 499 38.14 15.50 -10.28
C TYR A 499 37.05 15.20 -11.32
N THR A 500 36.85 13.94 -11.68
CA THR A 500 35.71 13.52 -12.50
C THR A 500 34.42 13.90 -11.78
N LYS A 501 33.73 14.94 -12.28
CA LYS A 501 32.38 15.31 -11.84
C LYS A 501 31.47 14.08 -11.94
N GLN A 502 30.95 13.64 -10.80
CA GLN A 502 29.97 12.57 -10.74
C GLN A 502 28.66 13.08 -11.37
N ASN A 503 28.38 12.70 -12.63
CA ASN A 503 27.23 13.21 -13.42
C ASN A 503 25.90 12.47 -13.17
N THR A 504 25.82 11.61 -12.14
CA THR A 504 24.68 10.70 -11.92
C THR A 504 24.33 10.62 -10.44
N CYS A 505 23.04 10.71 -10.11
CA CYS A 505 22.54 10.61 -8.74
C CYS A 505 22.45 9.14 -8.28
N LEU A 506 23.15 8.78 -7.20
CA LEU A 506 23.15 7.41 -6.67
C LEU A 506 22.50 7.29 -5.29
N THR A 507 21.71 8.28 -4.87
CA THR A 507 20.93 8.16 -3.62
C THR A 507 19.86 7.09 -3.76
N ARG A 508 19.41 6.51 -2.63
CA ARG A 508 18.33 5.52 -2.62
C ARG A 508 17.06 6.01 -3.33
N GLY A 509 16.71 7.29 -3.16
CA GLY A 509 15.56 7.87 -3.82
C GLY A 509 15.73 8.00 -5.34
N CYS A 510 16.92 8.35 -5.83
CA CYS A 510 17.23 8.35 -7.26
C CYS A 510 17.22 6.94 -7.86
N ILE A 511 17.78 5.94 -7.18
CA ILE A 511 17.77 4.54 -7.65
C ILE A 511 16.33 4.01 -7.75
N ASN A 512 15.52 4.25 -6.72
CA ASN A 512 14.12 3.84 -6.72
C ASN A 512 13.31 4.55 -7.81
N ALA A 513 13.55 5.85 -8.02
CA ALA A 513 12.89 6.63 -9.06
C ALA A 513 13.26 6.12 -10.46
N ALA A 514 14.54 5.81 -10.70
CA ALA A 514 15.01 5.27 -11.97
C ALA A 514 14.37 3.91 -12.27
N SER A 515 14.39 2.99 -11.30
CA SER A 515 13.81 1.64 -11.43
C SER A 515 12.32 1.70 -11.80
N LYS A 516 11.53 2.52 -11.07
CA LYS A 516 10.10 2.70 -11.37
C LYS A 516 9.87 3.31 -12.75
N THR A 517 10.65 4.33 -13.12
CA THR A 517 10.53 4.98 -14.44
C THR A 517 10.80 3.99 -15.57
N MET A 518 11.89 3.21 -15.47
CA MET A 518 12.28 2.22 -16.48
C MET A 518 11.22 1.14 -16.67
N LYS A 519 10.48 0.77 -15.61
CA LYS A 519 9.42 -0.23 -15.70
C LYS A 519 8.30 0.17 -16.67
N TYR A 520 7.99 1.46 -16.78
CA TYR A 520 6.88 1.92 -17.61
C TYR A 520 7.30 2.33 -19.03
N LEU A 521 8.58 2.70 -19.21
CA LEU A 521 9.13 3.15 -20.48
C LEU A 521 9.14 2.05 -21.54
N ASN A 522 8.54 2.31 -22.70
CA ASN A 522 8.71 1.51 -23.91
C ASN A 522 9.70 2.20 -24.85
N LEU A 523 10.98 1.81 -24.76
CA LEU A 523 12.06 2.38 -25.56
C LEU A 523 12.03 1.99 -27.06
N SER A 524 11.11 1.12 -27.48
CA SER A 524 10.93 0.79 -28.90
C SER A 524 10.16 1.86 -29.68
N VAL A 525 9.51 2.79 -28.98
CA VAL A 525 8.71 3.87 -29.57
C VAL A 525 9.47 5.18 -29.51
N ASN A 526 9.46 5.91 -30.63
CA ASN A 526 10.05 7.23 -30.71
C ASN A 526 9.17 8.22 -29.92
N PRO A 527 9.75 8.99 -28.97
CA PRO A 527 9.00 9.96 -28.18
C PRO A 527 8.32 11.05 -29.01
N CYS A 528 8.76 11.30 -30.26
CA CYS A 528 8.14 12.28 -31.14
C CYS A 528 6.96 11.73 -31.95
N ASP A 529 6.80 10.41 -31.98
CA ASP A 529 5.70 9.73 -32.67
C ASP A 529 4.55 9.45 -31.71
N ASP A 530 4.83 8.93 -30.51
CA ASP A 530 3.82 8.75 -29.46
C ASP A 530 4.47 8.79 -28.07
N PHE A 531 4.33 9.93 -27.38
CA PHE A 531 4.95 10.08 -26.07
C PHE A 531 4.22 9.30 -24.97
N TYR A 532 2.93 9.00 -25.13
CA TYR A 532 2.20 8.17 -24.17
C TYR A 532 2.70 6.73 -24.23
N GLU A 533 2.74 6.13 -25.42
CA GLU A 533 3.26 4.77 -25.58
C GLU A 533 4.76 4.71 -25.19
N PHE A 534 5.57 5.71 -25.54
CA PHE A 534 6.95 5.78 -25.07
C PHE A 534 7.07 5.80 -23.54
N ALA A 535 6.26 6.61 -22.85
CA ALA A 535 6.34 6.79 -21.39
C ALA A 535 5.65 5.68 -20.57
N CYS A 536 4.55 5.12 -21.09
CA CYS A 536 3.60 4.25 -20.40
C CYS A 536 3.35 2.90 -21.09
N GLY A 537 3.94 2.63 -22.26
CA GLY A 537 3.60 1.44 -23.06
C GLY A 537 3.79 0.11 -22.32
N ASN A 538 4.82 0.00 -21.49
CA ASN A 538 5.00 -1.19 -20.65
C ASN A 538 4.02 -1.24 -19.48
N TYR A 539 3.52 -0.09 -19.00
CA TYR A 539 2.44 -0.06 -18.00
C TYR A 539 1.18 -0.74 -18.55
N GLN A 540 0.79 -0.45 -19.80
CA GLN A 540 -0.38 -1.06 -20.44
C GLN A 540 -0.26 -2.58 -20.57
N LYS A 541 0.93 -3.03 -20.97
CA LYS A 541 1.24 -4.43 -21.24
C LYS A 541 1.35 -5.26 -19.96
N GLU A 542 2.08 -4.75 -18.97
CA GLU A 542 2.42 -5.51 -17.76
C GLU A 542 1.39 -5.34 -16.62
N THR A 543 0.53 -4.32 -16.65
CA THR A 543 -0.42 -4.08 -15.57
C THR A 543 -1.74 -4.81 -15.82
N ALA A 544 -2.17 -5.61 -14.84
CA ALA A 544 -3.50 -6.18 -14.79
C ALA A 544 -4.42 -5.30 -13.93
N ILE A 545 -5.67 -5.12 -14.37
CA ILE A 545 -6.72 -4.56 -13.52
C ILE A 545 -7.05 -5.63 -12.47
N ARG A 546 -7.08 -5.23 -11.18
CA ARG A 546 -7.41 -6.16 -10.10
C ARG A 546 -8.88 -6.59 -10.22
N GLU A 547 -9.20 -7.79 -9.76
CA GLU A 547 -10.57 -8.31 -9.77
C GLU A 547 -11.56 -7.46 -8.95
N ASP A 548 -11.10 -6.59 -8.05
CA ASP A 548 -11.99 -5.70 -7.29
C ASP A 548 -12.00 -4.24 -7.79
N GLU A 549 -11.49 -4.00 -9.01
CA GLU A 549 -11.32 -2.68 -9.61
C GLU A 549 -11.78 -2.66 -11.07
N ILE A 550 -12.09 -1.45 -11.56
CA ILE A 550 -12.45 -1.18 -12.96
C ILE A 550 -11.33 -0.47 -13.73
N GLU A 551 -10.28 -0.06 -13.02
CA GLU A 551 -9.09 0.58 -13.58
C GLU A 551 -7.84 0.22 -12.77
N ALA A 552 -6.68 0.29 -13.42
CA ALA A 552 -5.37 0.32 -12.79
C ALA A 552 -4.64 1.57 -13.24
N SER A 553 -4.38 2.50 -12.32
CA SER A 553 -3.74 3.79 -12.59
C SER A 553 -2.73 4.13 -11.51
N VAL A 554 -1.91 5.17 -11.73
CA VAL A 554 -1.07 5.73 -10.66
C VAL A 554 -1.93 6.20 -9.48
N PHE A 555 -3.09 6.78 -9.75
CA PHE A 555 -4.06 7.22 -8.75
C PHE A 555 -4.62 6.03 -7.96
N SER A 556 -5.14 4.99 -8.63
CA SER A 556 -5.73 3.83 -7.95
C SER A 556 -4.69 3.02 -7.15
N GLY A 557 -3.42 3.02 -7.59
CA GLY A 557 -2.31 2.45 -6.82
C GLY A 557 -2.04 3.17 -5.50
N ILE A 558 -2.06 4.51 -5.50
CA ILE A 558 -1.89 5.29 -4.27
C ILE A 558 -3.16 5.27 -3.41
N GLN A 559 -4.35 5.28 -4.02
CA GLN A 559 -5.62 5.12 -3.30
C GLN A 559 -5.66 3.80 -2.52
N ALA A 560 -5.22 2.69 -3.14
CA ALA A 560 -5.10 1.41 -2.45
C ALA A 560 -4.10 1.45 -1.28
N THR A 561 -3.03 2.25 -1.39
CA THR A 561 -2.08 2.47 -0.30
C THR A 561 -2.74 3.22 0.86
N VAL A 562 -3.46 4.30 0.57
CA VAL A 562 -4.20 5.07 1.58
C VAL A 562 -5.28 4.22 2.25
N GLN A 563 -6.06 3.45 1.50
CA GLN A 563 -7.06 2.55 2.07
C GLN A 563 -6.45 1.51 3.04
N ASN A 564 -5.28 0.98 2.73
CA ASN A 564 -4.56 0.08 3.64
C ASN A 564 -4.01 0.80 4.88
N GLN A 565 -3.55 2.04 4.74
CA GLN A 565 -3.15 2.89 5.87
C GLN A 565 -4.36 3.19 6.79
N LEU A 566 -5.51 3.53 6.22
CA LEU A 566 -6.77 3.75 6.97
C LEU A 566 -7.25 2.47 7.67
N ARG A 567 -7.21 1.32 7.00
CA ARG A 567 -7.46 0.01 7.62
C ARG A 567 -6.57 -0.19 8.85
N THR A 568 -5.28 0.13 8.72
CA THR A 568 -4.30 -0.01 9.83
C THR A 568 -4.62 0.92 11.00
N VAL A 569 -5.10 2.14 10.71
CA VAL A 569 -5.58 3.08 11.75
C VAL A 569 -6.81 2.52 12.46
N LEU A 570 -7.84 2.09 11.72
CA LEU A 570 -9.10 1.61 12.27
C LEU A 570 -8.95 0.31 13.08
N GLN A 571 -7.96 -0.51 12.74
CA GLN A 571 -7.65 -1.74 13.45
C GLN A 571 -6.76 -1.55 14.69
N ASP A 572 -6.26 -0.33 14.94
CA ASP A 572 -5.43 -0.04 16.11
C ASP A 572 -6.23 -0.25 17.41
N PRO A 573 -5.84 -1.19 18.27
CA PRO A 573 -6.58 -1.41 19.50
C PRO A 573 -6.34 -0.36 20.58
N GLY A 574 -5.40 0.58 20.39
CA GLY A 574 -5.29 1.80 21.19
C GLY A 574 -6.51 2.72 21.07
N LEU A 575 -7.27 2.65 19.97
CA LEU A 575 -8.51 3.43 19.80
C LEU A 575 -9.59 3.12 20.84
N GLN A 576 -9.49 1.98 21.54
CA GLN A 576 -10.45 1.60 22.56
C GLN A 576 -10.35 2.43 23.85
N ILE A 577 -9.16 2.99 24.13
CA ILE A 577 -8.91 3.87 25.28
C ILE A 577 -8.73 5.34 24.85
N ALA A 578 -8.92 5.63 23.56
CA ALA A 578 -8.87 6.99 23.02
C ALA A 578 -10.14 7.76 23.38
N SER A 579 -10.22 9.05 23.03
CA SER A 579 -11.41 9.85 23.26
C SER A 579 -12.62 9.39 22.43
N LYS A 580 -13.81 9.83 22.83
CA LYS A 580 -15.10 9.38 22.28
C LYS A 580 -15.15 9.34 20.74
N PRO A 581 -14.71 10.37 19.97
CA PRO A 581 -14.77 10.34 18.50
C PRO A 581 -13.99 9.17 17.88
N TYR A 582 -12.84 8.84 18.46
CA TYR A 582 -11.99 7.73 18.02
C TYR A 582 -12.55 6.36 18.42
N GLN A 583 -13.26 6.29 19.55
CA GLN A 583 -14.03 5.09 19.91
C GLN A 583 -15.19 4.86 18.94
N LEU A 584 -15.88 5.92 18.50
CA LEU A 584 -16.97 5.85 17.52
C LEU A 584 -16.48 5.33 16.16
N LEU A 585 -15.31 5.76 15.67
CA LEU A 585 -14.67 5.20 14.48
C LEU A 585 -14.48 3.68 14.56
N ARG A 586 -13.86 3.24 15.65
CA ARG A 586 -13.62 1.81 15.91
C ARG A 586 -14.94 1.05 16.02
N LYS A 587 -15.94 1.63 16.68
CA LYS A 587 -17.26 1.03 16.85
C LYS A 587 -17.93 0.84 15.49
N LEU A 588 -18.01 1.89 14.66
CA LEU A 588 -18.60 1.82 13.32
C LEU A 588 -17.89 0.79 12.43
N TYR A 589 -16.54 0.81 12.40
CA TYR A 589 -15.77 -0.18 11.65
C TYR A 589 -16.06 -1.62 12.09
N LYS A 590 -16.17 -1.87 13.40
CA LYS A 590 -16.53 -3.19 13.93
C LYS A 590 -17.94 -3.62 13.55
N LEU A 591 -18.91 -2.71 13.65
CA LEU A 591 -20.30 -2.99 13.25
C LEU A 591 -20.37 -3.36 11.77
N CYS A 592 -19.65 -2.65 10.91
CA CYS A 592 -19.59 -2.97 9.49
C CYS A 592 -18.96 -4.35 9.22
N MET A 593 -17.92 -4.72 9.98
CA MET A 593 -17.23 -6.01 9.83
C MET A 593 -18.00 -7.20 10.41
N ASP A 594 -19.01 -6.98 11.26
CA ASP A 594 -19.83 -8.03 11.89
C ASP A 594 -20.97 -8.46 10.96
N THR A 595 -20.64 -9.31 9.99
CA THR A 595 -21.63 -9.83 9.03
C THR A 595 -22.72 -10.64 9.72
N VAL A 596 -22.41 -11.36 10.81
CA VAL A 596 -23.39 -12.16 11.56
C VAL A 596 -24.50 -11.28 12.13
N GLN A 597 -24.16 -10.11 12.68
CA GLN A 597 -25.16 -9.18 13.17
C GLN A 597 -25.99 -8.59 12.02
N ILE A 598 -25.36 -8.25 10.90
CA ILE A 598 -26.04 -7.66 9.73
C ILE A 598 -27.04 -8.65 9.13
N GLU A 599 -26.64 -9.92 8.98
CA GLU A 599 -27.53 -11.02 8.54
C GLU A 599 -28.73 -11.17 9.49
N ARG A 600 -28.50 -11.10 10.81
CA ARG A 600 -29.54 -11.32 11.81
C ARG A 600 -30.56 -10.17 11.89
N GLU A 601 -30.10 -8.92 11.81
CA GLU A 601 -30.90 -7.75 12.18
C GLU A 601 -31.20 -6.81 11.01
N GLY A 602 -30.35 -6.78 9.98
CA GLY A 602 -30.35 -5.73 8.95
C GLY A 602 -31.66 -5.65 8.17
N LEU A 603 -32.09 -6.77 7.58
CA LEU A 603 -33.32 -6.80 6.77
C LEU A 603 -34.58 -6.54 7.61
N ASN A 604 -34.64 -7.05 8.84
CA ASN A 604 -35.77 -6.84 9.73
C ASN A 604 -35.90 -5.36 10.12
N PHE A 605 -34.78 -4.73 10.50
CA PHE A 605 -34.75 -3.29 10.80
C PHE A 605 -35.16 -2.46 9.57
N ALA A 606 -34.67 -2.81 8.37
CA ALA A 606 -35.08 -2.13 7.14
C ALA A 606 -36.60 -2.27 6.90
N LYS A 607 -37.19 -3.45 7.08
CA LYS A 607 -38.64 -3.66 6.96
C LYS A 607 -39.45 -2.84 7.96
N GLU A 608 -38.99 -2.74 9.21
CA GLU A 608 -39.62 -1.89 10.23
C GLU A 608 -39.53 -0.41 9.89
N LEU A 609 -38.37 0.03 9.39
CA LEU A 609 -38.15 1.39 8.91
C LEU A 609 -39.10 1.73 7.74
N LEU A 610 -39.26 0.83 6.76
CA LEU A 610 -40.21 1.04 5.68
C LEU A 610 -41.66 1.18 6.18
N LYS A 611 -42.05 0.41 7.19
CA LYS A 611 -43.38 0.56 7.83
C LYS A 611 -43.54 1.93 8.49
N SER A 612 -42.53 2.45 9.19
CA SER A 612 -42.60 3.78 9.83
C SER A 612 -42.64 4.94 8.82
N LEU A 613 -42.08 4.72 7.62
CA LEU A 613 -42.15 5.64 6.48
C LEU A 613 -43.52 5.64 5.78
N GLY A 614 -44.41 4.70 6.10
CA GLY A 614 -45.75 4.59 5.49
C GLY A 614 -45.95 3.39 4.57
N GLY A 615 -45.04 2.41 4.63
CA GLY A 615 -45.08 1.20 3.81
C GLY A 615 -44.40 1.38 2.46
N TRP A 616 -44.23 0.27 1.74
CA TRP A 616 -43.69 0.25 0.38
C TRP A 616 -44.78 -0.32 -0.54
N PRO A 617 -45.44 0.51 -1.38
CA PRO A 617 -46.58 0.03 -2.16
C PRO A 617 -46.26 -1.19 -3.04
N LEU A 618 -45.01 -1.32 -3.48
CA LEU A 618 -44.51 -2.47 -4.23
C LEU A 618 -44.59 -3.79 -3.43
N LEU A 619 -44.42 -3.74 -2.11
CA LEU A 619 -44.60 -4.89 -1.22
C LEU A 619 -46.06 -5.07 -0.79
N ASP A 620 -46.72 -3.97 -0.44
CA ASP A 620 -48.04 -3.96 0.20
C ASP A 620 -49.18 -4.11 -0.83
N GLY A 621 -48.90 -3.84 -2.11
CA GLY A 621 -49.84 -3.92 -3.22
C GLY A 621 -51.11 -3.10 -2.97
N GLY A 622 -52.27 -3.70 -3.26
CA GLY A 622 -53.57 -3.05 -3.04
C GLY A 622 -53.91 -2.73 -1.58
N SER A 623 -53.14 -3.23 -0.61
CA SER A 623 -53.34 -2.92 0.81
C SER A 623 -52.67 -1.61 1.24
N TRP A 624 -51.80 -1.03 0.39
CA TRP A 624 -51.14 0.23 0.69
C TRP A 624 -52.12 1.42 0.72
N ASN A 625 -52.14 2.14 1.84
CA ASN A 625 -53.05 3.26 2.02
C ASN A 625 -52.51 4.53 1.34
N LYS A 626 -53.03 4.82 0.14
CA LYS A 626 -52.68 6.02 -0.63
C LYS A 626 -53.19 7.35 -0.06
N ARG A 627 -54.17 7.33 0.86
CA ARG A 627 -54.85 8.56 1.35
C ARG A 627 -53.91 9.50 2.11
N PRO A 628 -53.16 9.06 3.13
CA PRO A 628 -52.25 9.94 3.88
C PRO A 628 -50.93 10.24 3.13
N PHE A 629 -50.69 9.63 1.96
CA PHE A 629 -49.44 9.83 1.26
C PHE A 629 -49.29 11.25 0.72
N ASP A 630 -48.12 11.81 1.02
CA ASP A 630 -47.61 13.10 0.59
C ASP A 630 -46.08 12.97 0.46
N TRP A 631 -45.54 13.22 -0.73
CA TRP A 631 -44.12 13.00 -1.01
C TRP A 631 -43.22 13.94 -0.18
N ILE A 632 -43.67 15.18 0.08
CA ILE A 632 -42.93 16.14 0.93
C ILE A 632 -42.81 15.59 2.35
N HIS A 633 -43.91 15.05 2.89
CA HIS A 633 -43.90 14.46 4.22
C HIS A 633 -43.03 13.19 4.29
N LEU A 634 -42.98 12.39 3.21
CA LEU A 634 -42.08 11.25 3.12
C LEU A 634 -40.61 11.68 3.14
N GLU A 635 -40.20 12.65 2.33
CA GLU A 635 -38.82 13.17 2.33
C GLU A 635 -38.44 13.79 3.70
N HIS A 636 -39.35 14.49 4.37
CA HIS A 636 -39.14 14.94 5.75
C HIS A 636 -38.90 13.78 6.72
N LYS A 637 -39.70 12.72 6.62
CA LYS A 637 -39.49 11.53 7.44
C LYS A 637 -38.14 10.89 7.16
N LEU A 638 -37.77 10.71 5.89
CA LEU A 638 -36.46 10.18 5.50
C LEU A 638 -35.32 10.98 6.16
N ARG A 639 -35.38 12.31 6.06
CA ARG A 639 -34.44 13.23 6.71
C ARG A 639 -34.37 13.03 8.24
N THR A 640 -35.50 12.84 8.91
CA THR A 640 -35.52 12.60 10.38
C THR A 640 -34.94 11.25 10.79
N TYR A 641 -34.92 10.27 9.88
CA TYR A 641 -34.26 8.98 10.09
C TYR A 641 -32.79 8.98 9.65
N GLY A 642 -32.27 10.07 9.10
CA GLY A 642 -30.90 10.13 8.57
C GLY A 642 -30.72 9.40 7.24
N LEU A 643 -31.81 9.13 6.53
CA LEU A 643 -31.79 8.61 5.16
C LEU A 643 -31.61 9.76 4.17
N ASP A 644 -31.17 9.43 2.96
CA ASP A 644 -31.23 10.36 1.83
C ASP A 644 -32.69 10.80 1.61
N TYR A 645 -32.88 12.07 1.30
CA TYR A 645 -34.17 12.73 1.16
C TYR A 645 -34.23 13.60 -0.11
N ASN A 646 -33.16 13.67 -0.89
CA ASN A 646 -33.10 14.43 -2.13
C ASN A 646 -33.47 13.52 -3.30
N HIS A 647 -34.69 12.96 -3.37
CA HIS A 647 -35.05 11.99 -4.42
C HIS A 647 -35.75 12.64 -5.63
N ILE A 648 -36.46 13.75 -5.38
CA ILE A 648 -37.21 14.50 -6.37
C ILE A 648 -36.56 15.87 -6.64
N ILE A 649 -36.08 16.52 -5.57
CA ILE A 649 -35.44 17.82 -5.59
C ILE A 649 -34.07 17.69 -4.93
N ASN A 650 -33.02 18.23 -5.55
CA ASN A 650 -31.74 18.39 -4.90
C ASN A 650 -31.74 19.68 -4.09
N PHE A 651 -31.70 19.56 -2.78
CA PHE A 651 -31.78 20.67 -1.85
C PHE A 651 -30.55 20.70 -0.93
N GLY A 652 -30.06 21.91 -0.64
CA GLY A 652 -28.99 22.09 0.32
C GLY A 652 -28.65 23.56 0.56
N ILE A 653 -27.49 23.78 1.17
CA ILE A 653 -26.92 25.12 1.36
C ILE A 653 -25.53 25.17 0.74
N GLU A 654 -25.20 26.29 0.09
CA GLU A 654 -23.88 26.54 -0.50
C GLU A 654 -23.43 28.00 -0.22
N PRO A 655 -22.14 28.34 -0.35
CA PRO A 655 -21.72 29.72 -0.43
C PRO A 655 -22.43 30.46 -1.57
N ASP A 656 -22.95 31.67 -1.31
CA ASP A 656 -23.60 32.45 -2.35
C ASP A 656 -22.57 32.89 -3.40
N ARG A 657 -22.75 32.44 -4.65
CA ARG A 657 -21.80 32.66 -5.75
C ARG A 657 -21.61 34.14 -6.10
N LYS A 658 -22.53 35.04 -5.75
CA LYS A 658 -22.34 36.50 -5.89
C LYS A 658 -21.93 37.20 -4.59
N ASN A 659 -21.98 36.49 -3.46
CA ASN A 659 -21.53 36.99 -2.18
C ASN A 659 -20.97 35.84 -1.31
N SER A 660 -19.72 35.47 -1.57
CA SER A 660 -19.04 34.32 -0.94
C SER A 660 -18.83 34.44 0.58
N SER A 661 -19.27 35.53 1.23
CA SER A 661 -19.22 35.69 2.68
C SER A 661 -20.45 35.13 3.43
N ARG A 662 -21.50 34.71 2.71
CA ARG A 662 -22.72 34.14 3.28
C ARG A 662 -23.13 32.84 2.59
N ARG A 663 -23.88 32.00 3.31
CA ARG A 663 -24.52 30.82 2.75
C ARG A 663 -25.93 31.16 2.25
N VAL A 664 -26.36 30.44 1.23
CA VAL A 664 -27.71 30.54 0.66
C VAL A 664 -28.29 29.14 0.48
N ILE A 665 -29.61 29.04 0.54
CA ILE A 665 -30.32 27.81 0.19
C ILE A 665 -30.30 27.67 -1.34
N PHE A 666 -29.96 26.50 -1.85
CA PHE A 666 -30.11 26.18 -3.26
C PHE A 666 -31.17 25.10 -3.48
N VAL A 667 -31.84 25.20 -4.63
CA VAL A 667 -32.83 24.25 -5.12
C VAL A 667 -32.44 23.90 -6.55
N ASP A 668 -32.08 22.64 -6.77
CA ASP A 668 -31.55 22.15 -8.02
C ASP A 668 -32.27 20.86 -8.48
N ASP A 669 -32.19 20.53 -9.77
CA ASP A 669 -32.67 19.25 -10.28
C ASP A 669 -31.89 18.10 -9.62
N TYR A 670 -32.62 17.05 -9.24
CA TYR A 670 -31.99 15.85 -8.69
C TYR A 670 -31.27 15.12 -9.81
N TRP A 671 -29.95 15.15 -9.85
CA TRP A 671 -29.17 14.50 -10.92
C TRP A 671 -29.17 12.98 -10.77
N ILE A 672 -29.75 12.30 -11.76
CA ILE A 672 -29.68 10.84 -11.91
C ILE A 672 -28.67 10.53 -13.00
N SER A 673 -27.65 9.73 -12.67
CA SER A 673 -26.68 9.28 -13.65
C SER A 673 -27.36 8.45 -14.74
N GLU A 674 -27.32 8.93 -15.99
CA GLU A 674 -27.81 8.19 -17.15
C GLU A 674 -27.20 6.79 -17.25
N ILE A 675 -25.96 6.59 -16.80
CA ILE A 675 -25.28 5.29 -16.81
C ILE A 675 -26.07 4.28 -15.98
N LEU A 676 -26.55 4.70 -14.80
CA LEU A 676 -27.31 3.86 -13.87
C LEU A 676 -28.70 3.50 -14.39
N VAL A 677 -29.14 4.06 -15.51
CA VAL A 677 -30.41 3.71 -16.17
C VAL A 677 -30.22 3.33 -17.63
N SER A 678 -28.96 3.29 -18.11
CA SER A 678 -28.63 3.06 -19.52
C SER A 678 -28.95 1.64 -19.98
N ASN A 679 -28.83 0.67 -19.08
CA ASN A 679 -29.26 -0.70 -19.30
C ASN A 679 -30.59 -0.96 -18.57
N TYR A 680 -31.68 -0.71 -19.29
CA TYR A 680 -33.05 -0.84 -18.77
C TYR A 680 -33.29 -2.20 -18.14
N ASP A 681 -32.94 -3.29 -18.83
CA ASP A 681 -33.20 -4.65 -18.36
C ASP A 681 -32.41 -4.97 -17.08
N ALA A 682 -31.14 -4.56 -17.01
CA ALA A 682 -30.32 -4.78 -15.82
C ALA A 682 -30.87 -3.98 -14.62
N TYR A 683 -31.29 -2.73 -14.82
CA TYR A 683 -31.83 -1.90 -13.76
C TYR A 683 -33.20 -2.37 -13.28
N PHE A 684 -34.08 -2.74 -14.21
CA PHE A 684 -35.37 -3.36 -13.92
C PHE A 684 -35.20 -4.63 -13.08
N ASN A 685 -34.33 -5.54 -13.52
CA ASN A 685 -34.06 -6.80 -12.81
C ASN A 685 -33.42 -6.56 -11.44
N PHE A 686 -32.60 -5.52 -11.29
CA PHE A 686 -32.03 -5.13 -10.01
C PHE A 686 -33.13 -4.71 -9.01
N ILE A 687 -34.04 -3.82 -9.42
CA ILE A 687 -35.16 -3.39 -8.57
C ILE A 687 -36.07 -4.57 -8.21
N VAL A 688 -36.45 -5.40 -9.19
CA VAL A 688 -37.24 -6.61 -8.96
C VAL A 688 -36.55 -7.54 -7.96
N GLY A 689 -35.25 -7.80 -8.16
CA GLY A 689 -34.47 -8.66 -7.29
C GLY A 689 -34.41 -8.16 -5.84
N ILE A 690 -34.19 -6.86 -5.64
CA ILE A 690 -34.19 -6.24 -4.32
C ILE A 690 -35.57 -6.36 -3.67
N ALA A 691 -36.63 -6.03 -4.40
CA ALA A 691 -37.99 -6.15 -3.90
C ALA A 691 -38.35 -7.58 -3.48
N GLN A 692 -37.92 -8.59 -4.23
CA GLN A 692 -38.11 -10.00 -3.89
C GLN A 692 -37.44 -10.36 -2.56
N SER A 693 -36.22 -9.88 -2.30
CA SER A 693 -35.54 -10.08 -1.00
C SER A 693 -36.29 -9.45 0.17
N PHE A 694 -37.08 -8.40 -0.09
CA PHE A 694 -38.00 -7.82 0.90
C PHE A 694 -39.32 -8.59 1.05
N GLY A 695 -39.60 -9.58 0.18
CA GLY A 695 -40.79 -10.44 0.23
C GLY A 695 -41.82 -10.17 -0.87
N ALA A 696 -41.49 -9.38 -1.88
CA ALA A 696 -42.38 -9.12 -3.01
C ALA A 696 -42.61 -10.36 -3.89
N ASN A 697 -43.82 -10.53 -4.41
CA ASN A 697 -44.10 -11.53 -5.43
C ASN A 697 -43.77 -10.97 -6.82
N LYS A 698 -42.79 -11.56 -7.51
CA LYS A 698 -42.30 -11.13 -8.83
C LYS A 698 -43.43 -10.82 -9.82
N SER A 699 -44.34 -11.78 -10.03
CA SER A 699 -45.45 -11.65 -10.99
C SER A 699 -46.41 -10.50 -10.70
N LYS A 700 -46.40 -9.97 -9.47
CA LYS A 700 -47.27 -8.87 -9.03
C LYS A 700 -46.60 -7.50 -9.06
N ILE A 701 -45.28 -7.44 -9.21
CA ILE A 701 -44.52 -6.17 -9.10
C ILE A 701 -43.90 -5.69 -10.40
N GLU A 702 -43.86 -6.52 -11.45
CA GLU A 702 -43.23 -6.13 -12.72
C GLU A 702 -43.85 -4.86 -13.33
N SER A 703 -45.19 -4.73 -13.29
CA SER A 703 -45.87 -3.50 -13.72
C SER A 703 -45.53 -2.28 -12.85
N ASP A 704 -45.36 -2.48 -11.54
CA ASP A 704 -45.02 -1.41 -10.61
C ASP A 704 -43.56 -0.94 -10.81
N VAL A 705 -42.64 -1.88 -11.04
CA VAL A 705 -41.24 -1.58 -11.38
C VAL A 705 -41.14 -0.89 -12.74
N TYR A 706 -41.92 -1.32 -13.72
CA TYR A 706 -41.99 -0.65 -15.02
C TYR A 706 -42.35 0.82 -14.87
N GLU A 707 -43.38 1.13 -14.08
CA GLU A 707 -43.79 2.53 -13.82
C GLU A 707 -42.73 3.33 -13.04
N ILE A 708 -41.99 2.70 -12.11
CA ILE A 708 -40.86 3.35 -11.41
C ILE A 708 -39.81 3.77 -12.43
N VAL A 709 -39.37 2.84 -13.28
CA VAL A 709 -38.30 3.09 -14.27
C VAL A 709 -38.76 4.12 -15.31
N GLU A 710 -40.02 4.07 -15.75
CA GLU A 710 -40.57 5.06 -16.68
C GLU A 710 -40.71 6.46 -16.04
N PHE A 711 -41.05 6.53 -14.75
CA PHE A 711 -41.06 7.80 -14.03
C PHE A 711 -39.64 8.38 -13.93
N GLU A 712 -38.65 7.56 -13.59
CA GLU A 712 -37.24 7.97 -13.55
C GLU A 712 -36.72 8.40 -14.92
N ARG A 713 -37.10 7.70 -16.00
CA ARG A 713 -36.77 8.10 -17.38
C ARG A 713 -37.32 9.47 -17.72
N LYS A 714 -38.55 9.79 -17.31
CA LYS A 714 -39.13 11.13 -17.48
C LYS A 714 -38.35 12.18 -16.70
N LEU A 715 -37.93 11.89 -15.45
CA LEU A 715 -37.03 12.77 -14.69
C LEU A 715 -35.74 13.06 -15.45
N VAL A 716 -35.09 12.01 -15.96
CA VAL A 716 -33.82 12.14 -16.71
C VAL A 716 -33.97 12.98 -17.98
N THR A 717 -35.06 12.79 -18.74
CA THR A 717 -35.29 13.56 -19.99
C THR A 717 -35.58 15.05 -19.76
N MET A 718 -35.90 15.46 -18.53
CA MET A 718 -36.15 16.86 -18.20
C MET A 718 -34.87 17.64 -17.89
N TYR A 719 -33.73 16.97 -17.69
CA TYR A 719 -32.50 17.65 -17.29
C TYR A 719 -32.00 18.63 -18.35
N VAL A 720 -31.44 19.73 -17.85
CA VAL A 720 -30.63 20.63 -18.66
C VAL A 720 -29.35 19.88 -19.06
N PRO A 721 -29.01 19.77 -20.35
CA PRO A 721 -27.78 19.12 -20.80
C PRO A 721 -26.55 19.66 -20.07
N LEU A 722 -25.60 18.77 -19.74
CA LEU A 722 -24.42 19.10 -18.93
C LEU A 722 -23.63 20.30 -19.48
N GLU A 723 -23.57 20.44 -20.81
CA GLU A 723 -22.90 21.55 -21.50
C GLU A 723 -23.53 22.89 -21.16
N MET A 724 -24.86 22.96 -21.09
CA MET A 724 -25.59 24.18 -20.73
C MET A 724 -25.43 24.52 -19.25
N ARG A 725 -25.30 23.52 -18.38
CA ARG A 725 -25.08 23.69 -16.93
C ARG A 725 -23.70 24.31 -16.59
N LYS A 726 -22.73 24.28 -17.51
CA LYS A 726 -21.42 24.94 -17.32
C LYS A 726 -21.53 26.46 -17.27
N ASN A 727 -22.64 27.05 -17.70
CA ASN A 727 -22.89 28.48 -17.52
C ASN A 727 -23.47 28.77 -16.12
N HIS A 728 -22.59 28.97 -15.14
CA HIS A 728 -22.96 29.26 -13.76
C HIS A 728 -23.79 30.54 -13.57
N THR A 729 -23.74 31.48 -14.54
CA THR A 729 -24.60 32.67 -14.49
C THR A 729 -26.05 32.30 -14.77
N ASN A 730 -26.31 31.36 -15.69
CA ASN A 730 -27.67 30.91 -16.01
C ASN A 730 -28.29 30.07 -14.88
N LEU A 731 -27.47 29.36 -14.11
CA LEU A 731 -27.92 28.58 -12.95
C LEU A 731 -28.12 29.44 -11.69
N TYR A 732 -27.78 30.72 -11.71
CA TYR A 732 -27.91 31.61 -10.56
C TYR A 732 -29.19 32.45 -10.70
N ASN A 733 -30.32 31.90 -10.27
CA ASN A 733 -31.61 32.60 -10.27
C ASN A 733 -32.09 32.85 -8.84
N PRO A 734 -31.72 33.99 -8.22
CA PRO A 734 -32.20 34.32 -6.88
C PRO A 734 -33.70 34.66 -6.93
N ILE A 735 -34.48 34.03 -6.06
CA ILE A 735 -35.92 34.23 -5.96
C ILE A 735 -36.38 34.10 -4.51
N THR A 736 -37.36 34.89 -4.07
CA THR A 736 -37.97 34.68 -2.75
C THR A 736 -38.89 33.47 -2.77
N ILE A 737 -39.04 32.77 -1.64
CA ILE A 737 -39.98 31.65 -1.53
C ILE A 737 -41.41 32.08 -1.90
N ALA A 738 -41.84 33.28 -1.50
CA ALA A 738 -43.13 33.86 -1.89
C ALA A 738 -43.30 33.97 -3.42
N MET A 739 -42.27 34.46 -4.12
CA MET A 739 -42.30 34.57 -5.58
C MET A 739 -42.22 33.21 -6.27
N LEU A 740 -41.46 32.27 -5.71
CA LEU A 740 -41.37 30.91 -6.23
C LEU A 740 -42.72 30.20 -6.12
N TYR A 741 -43.42 30.34 -4.99
CA TYR A 741 -44.78 29.82 -4.80
C TYR A 741 -45.77 30.42 -5.82
N ARG A 742 -45.68 31.71 -6.13
CA ARG A 742 -46.53 32.34 -7.17
C ARG A 742 -46.26 31.77 -8.57
N LYS A 743 -45.02 31.39 -8.87
CA LYS A 743 -44.64 30.81 -10.17
C LYS A 743 -44.95 29.31 -10.26
N ILE A 744 -44.74 28.58 -9.17
CA ILE A 744 -44.88 27.11 -9.10
C ILE A 744 -45.70 26.77 -7.83
N PRO A 745 -47.03 26.96 -7.86
CA PRO A 745 -47.88 26.88 -6.66
C PRO A 745 -48.19 25.44 -6.21
N THR A 746 -47.88 24.44 -7.05
CA THR A 746 -48.19 23.03 -6.75
C THR A 746 -47.28 22.42 -5.68
N ILE A 747 -46.12 23.02 -5.44
CA ILE A 747 -45.16 22.57 -4.44
C ILE A 747 -45.27 23.53 -3.27
N ASP A 748 -45.54 23.01 -2.09
CA ASP A 748 -45.51 23.78 -0.84
C ASP A 748 -44.05 24.00 -0.42
N TRP A 749 -43.41 24.98 -1.06
CA TRP A 749 -41.98 25.29 -0.90
C TRP A 749 -41.61 25.61 0.54
N LEU A 750 -42.42 26.41 1.23
CA LEU A 750 -42.12 26.80 2.60
C LEU A 750 -42.16 25.58 3.54
N ARG A 751 -43.15 24.71 3.37
CA ARG A 751 -43.25 23.45 4.12
C ARG A 751 -42.10 22.51 3.78
N TYR A 752 -41.78 22.35 2.50
CA TYR A 752 -40.67 21.52 2.04
C TYR A 752 -39.35 21.97 2.69
N ILE A 753 -38.98 23.24 2.52
CA ILE A 753 -37.72 23.82 2.99
C ILE A 753 -37.58 23.73 4.51
N ASN A 754 -38.63 24.13 5.27
CA ASN A 754 -38.57 24.08 6.73
C ASN A 754 -38.50 22.64 7.26
N GLY A 755 -39.17 21.68 6.63
CA GLY A 755 -39.10 20.28 7.07
C GLY A 755 -37.80 19.57 6.70
N VAL A 756 -37.07 20.04 5.68
CA VAL A 756 -35.71 19.54 5.39
C VAL A 756 -34.67 20.16 6.31
N ILE A 757 -34.67 21.49 6.48
CA ILE A 757 -33.73 22.18 7.38
C ILE A 757 -33.93 21.70 8.82
N ASN A 758 -35.19 21.71 9.28
CA ASN A 758 -35.66 21.15 10.55
C ASN A 758 -34.64 21.21 11.70
N THR A 759 -34.09 22.40 11.96
CA THR A 759 -33.23 22.67 13.11
C THR A 759 -33.99 23.52 14.13
N SER A 760 -33.58 23.46 15.40
CA SER A 760 -34.22 24.24 16.47
C SER A 760 -33.89 25.74 16.42
N THR A 761 -32.88 26.14 15.65
CA THR A 761 -32.32 27.50 15.64
C THR A 761 -32.66 28.29 14.38
N ILE A 762 -33.09 27.62 13.31
CA ILE A 762 -33.32 28.25 12.01
C ILE A 762 -34.78 28.04 11.60
N LYS A 763 -35.47 29.15 11.37
CA LYS A 763 -36.80 29.18 10.79
C LYS A 763 -36.74 29.97 9.49
N ILE A 764 -37.27 29.38 8.42
CA ILE A 764 -37.36 30.02 7.11
C ILE A 764 -38.75 30.64 6.93
N THR A 765 -38.80 31.87 6.44
CA THR A 765 -40.02 32.61 6.11
C THR A 765 -40.17 32.77 4.60
N GLU A 766 -41.33 33.24 4.15
CA GLU A 766 -41.63 33.40 2.72
C GLU A 766 -40.72 34.44 2.02
N ASP A 767 -40.12 35.35 2.79
CA ASP A 767 -39.21 36.38 2.30
C ASP A 767 -37.78 35.87 2.05
N GLU A 768 -37.48 34.63 2.45
CA GLU A 768 -36.15 34.04 2.24
C GLU A 768 -35.81 33.99 0.76
N VAL A 769 -34.64 34.52 0.39
CA VAL A 769 -34.10 34.40 -0.96
C VAL A 769 -33.35 33.09 -1.08
N ILE A 770 -33.71 32.30 -2.08
CA ILE A 770 -33.04 31.05 -2.43
C ILE A 770 -32.51 31.13 -3.87
N ILE A 771 -31.55 30.29 -4.21
CA ILE A 771 -31.06 30.15 -5.59
C ILE A 771 -31.75 28.94 -6.22
N ILE A 772 -32.47 29.16 -7.32
CA ILE A 772 -33.04 28.08 -8.13
C ILE A 772 -32.25 27.93 -9.43
N SER A 773 -31.88 26.71 -9.79
CA SER A 773 -31.03 26.47 -10.96
C SER A 773 -31.76 26.66 -12.30
N ASP A 774 -32.95 26.08 -12.43
CA ASP A 774 -33.80 26.18 -13.61
C ASP A 774 -35.29 26.17 -13.27
N LEU A 775 -35.92 27.34 -13.36
CA LEU A 775 -37.38 27.49 -13.17
C LEU A 775 -38.22 26.62 -14.12
N LYS A 776 -37.73 26.35 -15.34
CA LYS A 776 -38.45 25.55 -16.34
C LYS A 776 -38.48 24.08 -15.94
N TYR A 777 -37.36 23.54 -15.48
CA TYR A 777 -37.30 22.19 -14.91
C TYR A 777 -38.35 22.02 -13.81
N PHE A 778 -38.38 22.92 -12.82
CA PHE A 778 -39.31 22.80 -11.69
C PHE A 778 -40.78 22.98 -12.08
N THR A 779 -41.06 23.78 -13.11
CA THR A 779 -42.42 23.89 -13.69
C THR A 779 -42.84 22.56 -14.31
N THR A 780 -41.94 21.92 -15.07
CA THR A 780 -42.21 20.63 -15.71
C THR A 780 -42.32 19.49 -14.68
N LEU A 781 -41.45 19.50 -13.67
CA LEU A 781 -41.48 18.57 -12.55
C LEU A 781 -42.80 18.66 -11.79
N SER A 782 -43.28 19.88 -11.54
CA SER A 782 -44.57 20.16 -10.91
C SER A 782 -45.72 19.49 -11.67
N ASP A 783 -45.77 19.65 -12.99
CA ASP A 783 -46.79 19.02 -13.84
C ASP A 783 -46.65 17.49 -13.85
N LEU A 784 -45.41 16.97 -13.91
CA LEU A 784 -45.15 15.53 -13.88
C LEU A 784 -45.61 14.91 -12.56
N LEU A 785 -45.30 15.51 -11.42
CA LEU A 785 -45.75 15.05 -10.10
C LEU A 785 -47.27 15.08 -9.96
N ARG A 786 -47.92 16.11 -10.51
CA ARG A 786 -49.40 16.21 -10.51
C ARG A 786 -50.04 15.06 -11.31
N CYS A 787 -49.44 14.69 -12.43
CA CYS A 787 -49.97 13.65 -13.33
C CYS A 787 -49.55 12.23 -12.92
N THR A 788 -48.55 12.08 -12.06
CA THR A 788 -48.04 10.78 -11.64
C THR A 788 -48.85 10.25 -10.45
N PRO A 789 -49.38 9.01 -10.48
CA PRO A 789 -50.10 8.44 -9.36
C PRO A 789 -49.27 8.45 -8.07
N LYS A 790 -49.91 8.77 -6.93
CA LYS A 790 -49.27 8.75 -5.59
C LYS A 790 -48.52 7.43 -5.30
N ARG A 791 -49.06 6.29 -5.77
CA ARG A 791 -48.42 4.98 -5.64
C ARG A 791 -47.05 4.95 -6.32
N VAL A 792 -46.95 5.47 -7.55
CA VAL A 792 -45.70 5.51 -8.32
C VAL A 792 -44.68 6.44 -7.66
N GLN A 793 -45.11 7.62 -7.19
CA GLN A 793 -44.24 8.54 -6.46
C GLN A 793 -43.67 7.90 -5.18
N ALA A 794 -44.54 7.25 -4.39
CA ALA A 794 -44.13 6.54 -3.17
C ALA A 794 -43.15 5.39 -3.50
N ASN A 795 -43.48 4.59 -4.51
CA ASN A 795 -42.66 3.48 -4.97
C ASN A 795 -41.28 3.95 -5.43
N TYR A 796 -41.20 5.03 -6.21
CA TYR A 796 -39.94 5.60 -6.66
C TYR A 796 -39.07 6.05 -5.47
N ILE A 797 -39.59 6.93 -4.60
CA ILE A 797 -38.83 7.48 -3.45
C ILE A 797 -38.35 6.36 -2.52
N ILE A 798 -39.23 5.42 -2.16
CA ILE A 798 -38.86 4.30 -1.29
C ILE A 798 -37.87 3.35 -1.98
N THR A 799 -38.03 3.08 -3.27
CA THR A 799 -37.07 2.23 -4.00
C THR A 799 -35.69 2.86 -4.00
N LYS A 800 -35.55 4.15 -4.35
CA LYS A 800 -34.26 4.85 -4.29
C LYS A 800 -33.65 4.84 -2.88
N THR A 801 -34.48 5.02 -1.86
CA THR A 801 -34.07 4.89 -0.45
C THR A 801 -33.55 3.49 -0.12
N VAL A 802 -34.23 2.43 -0.57
CA VAL A 802 -33.81 1.04 -0.33
C VAL A 802 -32.50 0.74 -1.06
N LEU A 803 -32.35 1.20 -2.30
CA LEU A 803 -31.13 1.02 -3.09
C LEU A 803 -29.92 1.73 -2.45
N SER A 804 -30.11 2.90 -1.84
CA SER A 804 -29.02 3.65 -1.20
C SER A 804 -28.52 2.99 0.09
N ILE A 805 -29.36 2.20 0.78
CA ILE A 805 -28.96 1.44 1.97
C ILE A 805 -28.59 -0.02 1.70
N ALA A 806 -28.73 -0.51 0.46
CA ALA A 806 -28.54 -1.92 0.11
C ALA A 806 -27.14 -2.44 0.49
N SER A 807 -26.10 -1.61 0.39
CA SER A 807 -24.72 -1.95 0.75
C SER A 807 -24.50 -2.20 2.25
N PHE A 808 -25.45 -1.77 3.10
CA PHE A 808 -25.45 -1.96 4.55
C PHE A 808 -26.31 -3.14 5.03
N LEU A 809 -26.96 -3.84 4.10
CA LEU A 809 -27.90 -4.93 4.37
C LEU A 809 -27.22 -6.31 4.17
N PRO A 810 -27.94 -7.42 4.47
CA PRO A 810 -27.45 -8.78 4.25
C PRO A 810 -26.86 -9.05 2.85
N GLU A 811 -26.01 -10.08 2.79
CA GLU A 811 -25.26 -10.52 1.59
C GLU A 811 -26.15 -10.71 0.36
N GLU A 812 -27.39 -11.17 0.55
CA GLU A 812 -28.35 -11.34 -0.54
C GLU A 812 -28.65 -10.03 -1.28
N LEU A 813 -28.76 -8.90 -0.57
CA LEU A 813 -29.05 -7.60 -1.18
C LEU A 813 -27.78 -6.94 -1.73
N LEU A 814 -26.68 -7.05 -0.99
CA LEU A 814 -25.38 -6.56 -1.43
C LEU A 814 -24.97 -7.23 -2.75
N SER A 815 -25.08 -8.55 -2.85
CA SER A 815 -24.72 -9.30 -4.07
C SER A 815 -25.55 -8.92 -5.29
N LYS A 816 -26.84 -8.58 -5.13
CA LYS A 816 -27.67 -8.06 -6.23
C LYS A 816 -27.20 -6.69 -6.73
N GLN A 817 -26.81 -5.82 -5.81
CA GLN A 817 -26.22 -4.53 -6.15
C GLN A 817 -24.86 -4.69 -6.86
N GLU A 818 -24.02 -5.60 -6.37
CA GLU A 818 -22.74 -5.93 -7.00
C GLU A 818 -22.93 -6.50 -8.42
N GLN A 819 -23.89 -7.40 -8.64
CA GLN A 819 -24.22 -7.95 -9.96
C GLN A 819 -24.71 -6.87 -10.93
N TYR A 820 -25.54 -5.95 -10.45
CA TYR A 820 -25.98 -4.81 -11.25
C TYR A 820 -24.79 -3.94 -11.67
N TYR A 821 -23.93 -3.57 -10.72
CA TYR A 821 -22.74 -2.77 -11.01
C TYR A 821 -21.73 -3.49 -11.90
N GLN A 822 -21.56 -4.80 -11.76
CA GLN A 822 -20.77 -5.63 -12.68
C GLN A 822 -21.29 -5.53 -14.11
N THR A 823 -22.60 -5.60 -14.29
CA THR A 823 -23.23 -5.57 -15.61
C THR A 823 -23.01 -4.24 -16.33
N ILE A 824 -23.08 -3.11 -15.62
CA ILE A 824 -22.90 -1.78 -16.22
C ILE A 824 -21.43 -1.35 -16.36
N SER A 825 -20.52 -1.93 -15.58
CA SER A 825 -19.08 -1.55 -15.58
C SER A 825 -18.18 -2.53 -16.33
N GLY A 826 -18.70 -3.70 -16.72
CA GLY A 826 -17.96 -4.75 -17.43
C GLY A 826 -16.84 -5.44 -16.63
N GLY A 827 -16.62 -5.02 -15.38
CA GLY A 827 -15.62 -5.58 -14.47
C GLY A 827 -16.24 -6.27 -13.27
N THR A 828 -15.46 -7.10 -12.57
CA THR A 828 -15.85 -7.69 -11.30
C THR A 828 -15.95 -6.59 -10.22
N TYR A 829 -17.15 -6.37 -9.71
CA TYR A 829 -17.46 -5.35 -8.70
C TYR A 829 -17.72 -6.03 -7.35
N ARG A 830 -16.70 -6.70 -6.80
CA ARG A 830 -16.80 -7.28 -5.46
C ARG A 830 -15.61 -6.86 -4.62
N LYS A 831 -15.82 -5.84 -3.78
CA LYS A 831 -14.79 -5.35 -2.87
C LYS A 831 -14.70 -6.23 -1.63
N PRO A 832 -13.50 -6.51 -1.10
CA PRO A 832 -13.37 -7.14 0.20
C PRO A 832 -14.11 -6.34 1.28
N ARG A 833 -14.82 -7.01 2.20
CA ARG A 833 -15.63 -6.36 3.24
C ARG A 833 -14.88 -5.26 4.01
N TRP A 834 -13.62 -5.48 4.33
CA TRP A 834 -12.81 -4.48 5.04
C TRP A 834 -12.65 -3.17 4.28
N LYS A 835 -12.59 -3.22 2.93
CA LYS A 835 -12.43 -2.06 2.06
C LYS A 835 -13.73 -1.25 2.02
N MET A 836 -14.88 -1.94 1.86
CA MET A 836 -16.20 -1.33 2.03
C MET A 836 -16.37 -0.66 3.40
N CYS A 837 -15.90 -1.33 4.47
CA CYS A 837 -15.98 -0.77 5.82
C CYS A 837 -15.03 0.40 6.05
N VAL A 838 -13.85 0.43 5.41
CA VAL A 838 -12.99 1.60 5.41
C VAL A 838 -13.69 2.75 4.69
N GLU A 839 -14.25 2.52 3.49
CA GLU A 839 -14.99 3.53 2.71
C GLU A 839 -16.18 4.10 3.50
N THR A 840 -17.01 3.23 4.10
CA THR A 840 -18.15 3.65 4.94
C THR A 840 -17.71 4.52 6.12
N VAL A 841 -16.63 4.13 6.81
CA VAL A 841 -16.12 4.89 7.95
C VAL A 841 -15.49 6.21 7.50
N SER A 842 -14.77 6.20 6.39
CA SER A 842 -14.24 7.40 5.76
C SER A 842 -15.35 8.38 5.45
N GLU A 843 -16.45 7.96 4.86
CA GLU A 843 -17.57 8.85 4.52
C GLU A 843 -18.36 9.33 5.75
N SER A 844 -18.56 8.45 6.74
CA SER A 844 -19.38 8.74 7.90
C SER A 844 -18.66 9.62 8.94
N LEU A 845 -17.38 9.34 9.21
CA LEU A 845 -16.61 9.92 10.31
C LEU A 845 -15.26 10.49 9.80
N ARG A 846 -15.33 11.30 8.73
CA ARG A 846 -14.20 11.93 8.03
C ARG A 846 -13.21 12.62 8.98
N LEU A 847 -13.71 13.46 9.88
CA LEU A 847 -12.88 14.31 10.75
C LEU A 847 -11.95 13.52 11.69
N PRO A 848 -12.45 12.63 12.57
CA PRO A 848 -11.57 11.88 13.45
C PRO A 848 -10.67 10.92 12.66
N LEU A 849 -11.13 10.39 11.52
CA LEU A 849 -10.28 9.50 10.72
C LEU A 849 -9.10 10.25 10.11
N SER A 850 -9.36 11.44 9.55
CA SER A 850 -8.34 12.32 8.98
C SER A 850 -7.31 12.76 10.02
N ALA A 851 -7.77 13.09 11.24
CA ALA A 851 -6.88 13.42 12.36
C ALA A 851 -5.90 12.28 12.67
N LEU A 852 -6.38 11.04 12.74
CA LEU A 852 -5.52 9.87 12.98
C LEU A 852 -4.59 9.57 11.80
N TYR A 853 -5.08 9.71 10.57
CA TYR A 853 -4.29 9.50 9.36
C TYR A 853 -3.08 10.45 9.32
N VAL A 854 -3.32 11.74 9.49
CA VAL A 854 -2.28 12.77 9.48
C VAL A 854 -1.25 12.53 10.57
N LYS A 855 -1.69 12.29 11.81
CA LYS A 855 -0.78 12.05 12.95
C LYS A 855 0.13 10.84 12.73
N LYS A 856 -0.29 9.86 11.92
CA LYS A 856 0.43 8.61 11.72
C LYS A 856 1.27 8.58 10.44
N TYR A 857 0.79 9.17 9.35
CA TYR A 857 1.37 8.96 8.01
C TYR A 857 1.90 10.23 7.34
N PHE A 858 1.65 11.42 7.88
CA PHE A 858 2.07 12.67 7.24
C PHE A 858 3.23 13.36 7.98
N GLU A 859 4.33 13.63 7.26
CA GLU A 859 5.53 14.29 7.79
C GLU A 859 5.53 15.81 7.49
N ASN A 860 5.91 16.63 8.48
CA ASN A 860 5.90 18.09 8.32
C ASN A 860 6.88 18.61 7.23
N ASN A 861 7.96 17.89 6.94
CA ASN A 861 8.94 18.30 5.93
C ASN A 861 8.38 18.23 4.50
N SER A 862 7.47 17.28 4.22
CA SER A 862 6.78 17.18 2.91
C SER A 862 5.94 18.41 2.63
N LYS A 863 5.30 18.98 3.67
CA LYS A 863 4.50 20.21 3.57
C LYS A 863 5.34 21.41 3.13
N MET A 864 6.57 21.56 3.63
CA MET A 864 7.45 22.68 3.27
C MET A 864 7.90 22.62 1.82
N LYS A 865 8.32 21.45 1.34
CA LYS A 865 8.73 21.27 -0.07
C LYS A 865 7.57 21.46 -1.04
N ALA A 866 6.38 20.94 -0.72
CA ALA A 866 5.19 21.16 -1.54
C ALA A 866 4.84 22.65 -1.63
N LYS A 867 4.91 23.41 -0.52
CA LYS A 867 4.74 24.87 -0.52
C LYS A 867 5.75 25.60 -1.41
N GLN A 868 7.00 25.13 -1.46
CA GLN A 868 8.00 25.72 -2.36
C GLN A 868 7.62 25.53 -3.84
N ILE A 869 7.16 24.33 -4.21
CA ILE A 869 6.70 24.05 -5.57
C ILE A 869 5.49 24.94 -5.92
N ILE A 870 4.53 25.06 -5.00
CA ILE A 870 3.38 25.97 -5.15
C ILE A 870 3.83 27.39 -5.43
N HIS A 871 4.71 27.93 -4.59
CA HIS A 871 5.20 29.29 -4.76
C HIS A 871 5.93 29.47 -6.10
N ASP A 872 6.80 28.54 -6.49
CA ASP A 872 7.55 28.63 -7.74
C ASP A 872 6.62 28.57 -8.97
N VAL A 873 5.56 27.73 -8.93
CA VAL A 873 4.54 27.63 -9.98
C VAL A 873 3.69 28.90 -10.04
N GLN A 874 3.22 29.42 -8.89
CA GLN A 874 2.47 30.68 -8.80
C GLN A 874 3.27 31.85 -9.37
N GLU A 875 4.57 31.90 -9.08
CA GLU A 875 5.46 32.93 -9.59
C GLU A 875 5.60 32.85 -11.12
N GLN A 876 5.72 31.65 -11.69
CA GLN A 876 5.74 31.49 -13.14
C GLN A 876 4.40 31.81 -13.78
N PHE A 877 3.29 31.47 -13.14
CA PHE A 877 1.99 31.82 -13.67
C PHE A 877 1.74 33.34 -13.64
N THR A 878 2.16 34.02 -12.57
CA THR A 878 2.15 35.48 -12.48
C THR A 878 2.98 36.12 -13.61
N LYS A 879 4.14 35.55 -13.92
CA LYS A 879 4.96 36.01 -15.05
C LYS A 879 4.26 35.77 -16.39
N MET A 880 3.68 34.59 -16.61
CA MET A 880 2.93 34.28 -17.81
C MET A 880 1.77 35.25 -18.03
N LEU A 881 1.00 35.55 -16.98
CA LEU A 881 -0.07 36.56 -17.02
C LEU A 881 0.46 37.97 -17.29
N SER A 882 1.70 38.29 -16.89
CA SER A 882 2.33 39.58 -17.19
C SER A 882 2.75 39.70 -18.67
N ASP A 883 3.16 38.59 -19.28
CA ASP A 883 3.77 38.57 -20.62
C ASP A 883 2.75 38.26 -21.74
N VAL A 884 1.62 37.63 -21.41
CA VAL A 884 0.65 37.15 -22.41
C VAL A 884 0.06 38.30 -23.24
N ASP A 885 0.09 38.22 -24.55
CA ASP A 885 -0.18 39.35 -25.47
C ASP A 885 -1.67 39.70 -25.63
N TRP A 886 -2.56 38.74 -25.38
CA TRP A 886 -3.99 38.88 -25.65
C TRP A 886 -4.82 39.44 -24.50
N LEU A 887 -4.22 39.63 -23.31
CA LEU A 887 -4.85 40.35 -22.21
C LEU A 887 -4.69 41.86 -22.39
N ASP A 888 -5.79 42.61 -22.35
CA ASP A 888 -5.72 44.06 -22.20
C ASP A 888 -5.14 44.48 -20.84
N LYS A 889 -4.80 45.76 -20.71
CA LYS A 889 -4.11 46.31 -19.52
C LYS A 889 -4.92 46.11 -18.23
N ASP A 890 -6.23 46.30 -18.26
CA ASP A 890 -7.08 46.28 -17.07
C ASP A 890 -7.38 44.83 -16.65
N THR A 891 -7.72 43.97 -17.61
CA THR A 891 -7.93 42.53 -17.36
C THR A 891 -6.65 41.87 -16.87
N ARG A 892 -5.48 42.26 -17.40
CA ARG A 892 -4.17 41.80 -16.89
C ARG A 892 -3.96 42.19 -15.44
N LYS A 893 -4.25 43.45 -15.08
CA LYS A 893 -4.15 43.90 -13.68
C LYS A 893 -5.04 43.05 -12.77
N HIS A 894 -6.29 42.82 -13.14
CA HIS A 894 -7.20 41.98 -12.36
C HIS A 894 -6.76 40.52 -12.29
N ALA A 895 -6.21 39.96 -13.37
CA ALA A 895 -5.67 38.61 -13.38
C ALA A 895 -4.46 38.47 -12.43
N LEU A 896 -3.57 39.47 -12.42
CA LEU A 896 -2.43 39.54 -11.50
C LEU A 896 -2.88 39.69 -10.04
N GLU A 897 -3.90 40.50 -9.77
CA GLU A 897 -4.50 40.58 -8.44
C GLU A 897 -5.08 39.22 -8.02
N LYS A 898 -5.84 38.54 -8.90
CA LYS A 898 -6.45 37.24 -8.62
C LYS A 898 -5.41 36.16 -8.30
N VAL A 899 -4.40 36.00 -9.16
CA VAL A 899 -3.35 34.99 -8.95
C VAL A 899 -2.56 35.26 -7.68
N SER A 900 -2.31 36.53 -7.33
CA SER A 900 -1.58 36.89 -6.11
C SER A 900 -2.33 36.56 -4.82
N LEU A 901 -3.67 36.44 -4.89
CA LEU A 901 -4.53 36.10 -3.77
C LEU A 901 -4.93 34.62 -3.72
N ILE A 902 -4.45 33.79 -4.66
CA ILE A 902 -4.64 32.34 -4.57
C ILE A 902 -3.98 31.84 -3.28
N THR A 903 -4.78 31.25 -2.41
CA THR A 903 -4.31 30.61 -1.17
C THR A 903 -4.11 29.11 -1.38
N SER A 904 -3.32 28.46 -0.51
CA SER A 904 -3.05 27.02 -0.62
C SER A 904 -3.19 26.29 0.71
N THR A 905 -4.05 25.26 0.76
CA THR A 905 -4.12 24.30 1.87
C THR A 905 -3.28 23.08 1.52
N VAL A 906 -2.18 22.87 2.26
CA VAL A 906 -1.23 21.77 2.01
C VAL A 906 -1.23 20.76 3.15
N GLY A 907 -1.48 19.50 2.82
CA GLY A 907 -1.55 18.36 3.72
C GLY A 907 -2.83 18.35 4.54
N TYR A 908 -2.90 19.24 5.55
CA TYR A 908 -3.99 19.26 6.54
C TYR A 908 -4.14 20.60 7.28
N PRO A 909 -5.37 20.95 7.73
CA PRO A 909 -5.63 22.03 8.68
C PRO A 909 -5.04 21.75 10.06
N HIS A 910 -4.41 22.75 10.69
CA HIS A 910 -3.70 22.57 11.96
C HIS A 910 -4.59 22.08 13.12
N GLN A 911 -5.90 22.29 13.05
CA GLN A 911 -6.87 21.83 14.04
C GLN A 911 -6.93 20.29 14.14
N LEU A 912 -6.62 19.56 13.05
CA LEU A 912 -6.66 18.09 13.04
C LEU A 912 -5.63 17.41 13.94
N ILE A 913 -4.54 18.10 14.30
CA ILE A 913 -3.54 17.56 15.24
C ILE A 913 -3.90 17.84 16.70
N ASN A 914 -4.98 18.58 16.97
CA ASN A 914 -5.46 18.88 18.31
C ASN A 914 -6.80 18.18 18.60
N ASP A 915 -6.75 17.18 19.49
CA ASP A 915 -7.90 16.33 19.82
C ASP A 915 -9.09 17.08 20.42
N THR A 916 -8.86 18.23 21.06
CA THR A 916 -9.93 19.03 21.66
C THR A 916 -10.93 19.55 20.62
N PHE A 917 -10.48 19.88 19.40
CA PHE A 917 -11.38 20.32 18.33
C PHE A 917 -12.25 19.17 17.83
N ILE A 918 -11.66 17.99 17.66
CA ILE A 918 -12.36 16.79 17.21
C ILE A 918 -13.39 16.36 18.26
N GLU A 919 -13.03 16.36 19.53
CA GLU A 919 -13.94 16.02 20.64
C GLU A 919 -15.10 16.99 20.76
N ARG A 920 -14.83 18.29 20.64
CA ARG A 920 -15.87 19.33 20.72
C ARG A 920 -16.88 19.19 19.59
N TYR A 921 -16.41 18.96 18.37
CA TYR A 921 -17.29 18.81 17.20
C TYR A 921 -18.25 17.62 17.37
N HIS A 922 -17.75 16.46 17.85
CA HIS A 922 -18.55 15.23 17.95
C HIS A 922 -19.19 15.02 19.34
N LYS A 923 -19.22 16.05 20.21
CA LYS A 923 -19.70 15.91 21.60
C LYS A 923 -21.11 15.33 21.69
N LYS A 924 -22.01 15.79 20.81
CA LYS A 924 -23.44 15.40 20.76
C LYS A 924 -23.69 14.11 19.96
N LEU A 925 -22.70 13.55 19.27
CA LEU A 925 -22.88 12.36 18.45
C LEU A 925 -22.96 11.11 19.34
N GLU A 926 -24.02 10.34 19.16
CA GLU A 926 -24.19 8.99 19.71
C GLU A 926 -24.59 8.06 18.58
N ILE A 927 -24.09 6.81 18.60
CA ILE A 927 -24.38 5.84 17.54
C ILE A 927 -24.88 4.52 18.13
N SER A 928 -25.83 3.89 17.45
CA SER A 928 -26.41 2.59 17.83
C SER A 928 -25.40 1.44 17.86
N THR A 929 -25.82 0.28 18.37
CA THR A 929 -25.13 -1.01 18.27
C THR A 929 -25.54 -1.82 17.03
N SER A 930 -26.51 -1.36 16.24
CA SER A 930 -26.82 -1.92 14.93
C SER A 930 -26.11 -1.11 13.84
N PHE A 931 -25.54 -1.78 12.84
CA PHE A 931 -24.73 -1.14 11.80
C PHE A 931 -25.52 -0.09 10.99
N LEU A 932 -26.63 -0.48 10.36
CA LEU A 932 -27.45 0.43 9.56
C LEU A 932 -27.93 1.62 10.41
N LYS A 933 -28.45 1.37 11.62
CA LYS A 933 -28.89 2.44 12.52
C LYS A 933 -27.76 3.38 12.94
N ALA A 934 -26.55 2.86 13.14
CA ALA A 934 -25.38 3.69 13.45
C ALA A 934 -25.00 4.61 12.28
N VAL A 935 -25.00 4.11 11.04
CA VAL A 935 -24.79 4.92 9.82
C VAL A 935 -25.84 6.03 9.73
N LEU A 936 -27.12 5.69 9.92
CA LEU A 936 -28.22 6.64 9.92
C LEU A 936 -28.12 7.71 11.03
N ASN A 937 -27.69 7.34 12.23
CA ASN A 937 -27.45 8.31 13.31
C ASN A 937 -26.34 9.31 12.96
N ILE A 938 -25.28 8.85 12.31
CA ILE A 938 -24.16 9.70 11.90
C ILE A 938 -24.60 10.62 10.75
N SER A 939 -25.31 10.07 9.76
CA SER A 939 -25.89 10.85 8.64
C SER A 939 -26.75 12.00 9.16
N LEU A 940 -27.71 11.70 10.05
CA LEU A 940 -28.58 12.70 10.69
C LEU A 940 -27.78 13.78 11.42
N PHE A 941 -26.74 13.38 12.18
CA PHE A 941 -25.87 14.31 12.89
C PHE A 941 -25.13 15.25 11.92
N ASN A 942 -24.54 14.70 10.86
CA ASN A 942 -23.79 15.47 9.87
C ASN A 942 -24.71 16.47 9.13
N GLU A 943 -25.89 16.04 8.70
CA GLU A 943 -26.89 16.90 8.07
C GLU A 943 -27.33 18.05 8.99
N ASN A 944 -27.60 17.77 10.27
CA ASN A 944 -27.92 18.81 11.23
C ASN A 944 -26.79 19.83 11.38
N CYS A 945 -25.53 19.36 11.45
CA CYS A 945 -24.36 20.24 11.52
C CYS A 945 -24.19 21.10 10.26
N ILE A 946 -24.54 20.58 9.08
CA ILE A 946 -24.53 21.37 7.83
C ILE A 946 -25.59 22.47 7.93
N TYR A 947 -26.85 22.14 8.21
CA TYR A 947 -27.92 23.14 8.20
C TYR A 947 -27.80 24.18 9.31
N GLU A 948 -27.28 23.83 10.48
CA GLU A 948 -26.97 24.79 11.56
C GLU A 948 -26.00 25.91 11.10
N LYS A 949 -25.21 25.69 10.04
CA LYS A 949 -24.29 26.68 9.48
C LYS A 949 -24.95 27.75 8.58
N LEU A 950 -26.24 27.62 8.20
CA LEU A 950 -26.88 28.52 7.21
C LEU A 950 -26.78 30.01 7.60
N ARG A 951 -26.88 30.35 8.88
CA ARG A 951 -26.80 31.74 9.38
C ARG A 951 -25.43 32.14 9.93
N SER A 952 -24.48 31.21 9.93
CA SER A 952 -23.12 31.45 10.39
C SER A 952 -22.29 32.16 9.32
N SER A 953 -21.33 32.98 9.72
CA SER A 953 -20.34 33.54 8.80
C SER A 953 -19.55 32.43 8.10
N ILE A 954 -19.12 32.69 6.87
CA ILE A 954 -18.23 31.79 6.14
C ILE A 954 -16.79 32.09 6.53
N ASP A 955 -16.11 31.09 7.08
CA ASP A 955 -14.66 31.00 7.05
C ASP A 955 -14.30 30.25 5.77
N LYS A 956 -13.66 30.92 4.82
CA LYS A 956 -13.27 30.31 3.53
C LYS A 956 -12.31 29.14 3.69
N LEU A 957 -11.55 29.10 4.78
CA LEU A 957 -10.65 27.98 5.06
C LEU A 957 -11.16 27.19 6.27
N ASP A 958 -12.48 26.98 6.35
CA ASP A 958 -13.13 26.22 7.43
C ASP A 958 -12.47 24.86 7.56
N TRP A 959 -11.88 24.62 8.73
CA TRP A 959 -11.07 23.43 8.93
C TRP A 959 -11.91 22.15 8.83
N VAL A 960 -13.21 22.20 9.12
CA VAL A 960 -14.09 21.03 9.00
C VAL A 960 -14.31 20.68 7.53
N GLU A 961 -14.70 21.66 6.73
CA GLU A 961 -14.90 21.49 5.27
C GLU A 961 -13.59 21.04 4.61
N HIS A 962 -12.45 21.68 4.89
CA HIS A 962 -11.15 21.28 4.32
C HIS A 962 -10.65 19.91 4.82
N SER A 963 -11.12 19.44 5.97
CA SER A 963 -10.73 18.13 6.51
C SER A 963 -11.37 16.96 5.78
N GLN A 964 -12.35 17.18 4.90
CA GLN A 964 -12.97 16.11 4.12
C GLN A 964 -12.05 15.56 3.03
N PHE A 965 -11.10 16.37 2.53
CA PHE A 965 -10.23 16.01 1.42
C PHE A 965 -8.99 15.22 1.85
N ILE A 966 -8.66 15.15 3.15
CA ILE A 966 -7.33 14.81 3.67
C ILE A 966 -6.81 13.45 3.20
N THR A 967 -7.71 12.47 3.14
CA THR A 967 -7.40 11.10 2.73
C THR A 967 -7.62 10.86 1.24
N GLU A 968 -8.07 11.87 0.50
CA GLU A 968 -8.25 11.77 -0.95
C GLU A 968 -6.90 11.79 -1.67
N VAL A 969 -6.79 10.96 -2.70
CA VAL A 969 -5.68 10.97 -3.64
C VAL A 969 -6.09 11.80 -4.85
N ASN A 970 -6.28 13.09 -4.61
CA ASN A 970 -6.64 14.08 -5.63
C ASN A 970 -6.12 15.47 -5.25
N ALA A 971 -6.30 16.46 -6.12
CA ALA A 971 -6.11 17.89 -5.84
C ALA A 971 -7.34 18.68 -6.31
N PHE A 972 -7.51 19.89 -5.80
CA PHE A 972 -8.70 20.69 -6.09
C PHE A 972 -8.40 22.19 -6.15
N TYR A 973 -9.10 22.90 -7.02
CA TYR A 973 -9.28 24.36 -6.98
C TYR A 973 -10.69 24.71 -6.50
N CYS A 974 -10.78 25.36 -5.34
CA CYS A 974 -12.04 25.82 -4.77
C CYS A 974 -12.32 27.24 -5.27
N VAL A 975 -13.21 27.37 -6.27
CA VAL A 975 -13.46 28.64 -6.98
C VAL A 975 -14.02 29.74 -6.06
N GLU A 976 -14.87 29.40 -5.10
CA GLU A 976 -15.49 30.34 -4.14
C GLU A 976 -14.48 30.85 -3.09
N GLU A 977 -13.44 30.07 -2.83
CA GLU A 977 -12.37 30.42 -1.91
C GLU A 977 -11.20 31.12 -2.61
N ASN A 978 -11.09 30.99 -3.94
CA ASN A 978 -9.88 31.26 -4.70
C ASN A 978 -8.67 30.54 -4.06
N SER A 979 -8.80 29.23 -3.84
CA SER A 979 -7.81 28.43 -3.12
C SER A 979 -7.49 27.13 -3.86
N ILE A 980 -6.28 26.61 -3.64
CA ILE A 980 -5.88 25.25 -4.04
C ILE A 980 -5.76 24.34 -2.81
N VAL A 981 -6.21 23.10 -2.94
CA VAL A 981 -6.15 22.09 -1.88
C VAL A 981 -5.30 20.92 -2.35
N LEU A 982 -4.23 20.63 -1.60
CA LEU A 982 -3.35 19.47 -1.77
C LEU A 982 -3.43 18.59 -0.52
N PRO A 983 -4.30 17.58 -0.49
CA PRO A 983 -4.45 16.66 0.63
C PRO A 983 -3.20 15.92 1.05
N ALA A 984 -3.19 15.42 2.29
CA ALA A 984 -2.15 14.51 2.77
C ALA A 984 -2.11 13.18 1.98
N GLY A 985 -3.27 12.71 1.48
CA GLY A 985 -3.42 11.49 0.69
C GLY A 985 -2.61 11.50 -0.60
N ILE A 986 -2.62 12.61 -1.35
CA ILE A 986 -1.87 12.74 -2.61
C ILE A 986 -0.37 13.03 -2.42
N LEU A 987 0.06 13.59 -1.28
CA LEU A 987 1.46 14.02 -1.05
C LEU A 987 2.41 12.86 -0.67
N GLN A 988 2.35 11.76 -1.41
CA GLN A 988 3.18 10.57 -1.21
C GLN A 988 3.42 9.78 -2.51
N GLY A 989 4.31 8.79 -2.44
CA GLY A 989 4.50 7.80 -3.50
C GLY A 989 4.98 8.40 -4.83
N PHE A 990 4.20 8.21 -5.89
CA PHE A 990 4.52 8.68 -7.24
C PHE A 990 4.25 10.18 -7.41
N PHE A 991 3.29 10.75 -6.69
CA PHE A 991 2.94 12.16 -6.77
C PHE A 991 4.02 13.05 -6.15
N PHE A 992 4.54 12.65 -5.00
CA PHE A 992 5.59 13.37 -4.31
C PHE A 992 6.51 12.44 -3.53
N ASN A 993 7.82 12.67 -3.65
CA ASN A 993 8.80 12.06 -2.77
C ASN A 993 9.94 13.05 -2.50
N LYS A 994 10.21 13.31 -1.21
CA LYS A 994 11.24 14.25 -0.79
C LYS A 994 12.68 13.79 -1.13
N ASP A 995 12.88 12.51 -1.41
CA ASP A 995 14.18 11.87 -1.62
C ASP A 995 14.47 11.61 -3.12
N ARG A 996 13.55 11.91 -4.04
CA ARG A 996 13.78 11.86 -5.49
C ARG A 996 14.12 13.25 -6.07
N PRO A 997 14.73 13.33 -7.27
CA PRO A 997 15.06 14.60 -7.90
C PRO A 997 13.84 15.49 -8.15
N ASN A 998 14.05 16.81 -8.08
CA ASN A 998 13.00 17.80 -8.24
C ASN A 998 12.44 17.85 -9.65
N TYR A 999 13.19 17.57 -10.72
CA TYR A 999 12.58 17.46 -12.06
C TYR A 999 11.36 16.52 -12.11
N MET A 1000 11.36 15.45 -11.30
CA MET A 1000 10.21 14.55 -11.19
C MET A 1000 9.10 15.12 -10.28
N ASN A 1001 9.47 15.79 -9.18
CA ASN A 1001 8.47 16.43 -8.30
C ASN A 1001 7.77 17.60 -9.01
N TYR A 1002 8.47 18.42 -9.79
CA TYR A 1002 7.84 19.42 -10.65
C TYR A 1002 7.07 18.76 -11.79
N GLY A 1003 7.62 17.72 -12.43
CA GLY A 1003 6.91 16.99 -13.49
C GLY A 1003 5.56 16.43 -13.04
N VAL A 1004 5.41 16.06 -11.76
CA VAL A 1004 4.15 15.51 -11.23
C VAL A 1004 3.40 16.52 -10.35
N LEU A 1005 3.89 16.80 -9.14
CA LEU A 1005 3.22 17.70 -8.21
C LEU A 1005 3.16 19.13 -8.76
N GLY A 1006 4.23 19.61 -9.39
CA GLY A 1006 4.22 20.94 -10.00
C GLY A 1006 3.20 21.05 -11.15
N PHE A 1007 3.05 19.98 -11.94
CA PHE A 1007 2.04 19.92 -12.99
C PHE A 1007 0.62 19.97 -12.38
N ILE A 1008 0.33 19.16 -11.37
CA ILE A 1008 -0.96 19.19 -10.66
C ILE A 1008 -1.23 20.57 -10.06
N VAL A 1009 -0.25 21.18 -9.39
CA VAL A 1009 -0.39 22.54 -8.83
C VAL A 1009 -0.72 23.56 -9.92
N GLY A 1010 -0.01 23.52 -11.04
CA GLY A 1010 -0.27 24.43 -12.14
C GLY A 1010 -1.63 24.19 -12.78
N HIS A 1011 -2.08 22.93 -12.84
CA HIS A 1011 -3.42 22.56 -13.30
C HIS A 1011 -4.48 23.20 -12.41
N GLU A 1012 -4.41 22.99 -11.08
CA GLU A 1012 -5.34 23.62 -10.13
C GLU A 1012 -5.29 25.15 -10.16
N MET A 1013 -4.12 25.78 -10.31
CA MET A 1013 -4.04 27.23 -10.45
C MET A 1013 -4.70 27.74 -11.73
N THR A 1014 -4.60 26.96 -12.81
CA THR A 1014 -5.20 27.32 -14.10
C THR A 1014 -6.71 27.21 -14.08
N HIS A 1015 -7.30 26.34 -13.25
CA HIS A 1015 -8.75 26.32 -13.03
C HIS A 1015 -9.31 27.66 -12.56
N GLY A 1016 -8.51 28.49 -11.88
CA GLY A 1016 -8.89 29.87 -11.55
C GLY A 1016 -9.12 30.77 -12.76
N PHE A 1017 -8.70 30.36 -13.95
CA PHE A 1017 -8.71 31.15 -15.17
C PHE A 1017 -9.26 30.38 -16.38
N ASP A 1018 -9.74 29.15 -16.19
CA ASP A 1018 -10.38 28.38 -17.28
C ASP A 1018 -11.75 28.96 -17.68
N ASN A 1019 -12.52 28.21 -18.47
CA ASN A 1019 -13.85 28.61 -18.93
C ASN A 1019 -14.84 28.90 -17.78
N ARG A 1020 -14.67 28.26 -16.61
CA ARG A 1020 -15.49 28.45 -15.40
C ARG A 1020 -14.85 29.44 -14.44
N GLY A 1021 -13.60 29.23 -14.02
CA GLY A 1021 -12.94 30.04 -13.00
C GLY A 1021 -12.76 31.50 -13.41
N ARG A 1022 -12.65 31.80 -14.72
CA ARG A 1022 -12.63 33.19 -15.21
C ARG A 1022 -13.89 33.99 -14.83
N LEU A 1023 -15.00 33.33 -14.51
CA LEU A 1023 -16.24 34.01 -14.11
C LEU A 1023 -16.18 34.53 -12.67
N PHE A 1024 -15.25 34.00 -11.87
CA PHE A 1024 -15.08 34.35 -10.47
C PHE A 1024 -13.94 35.36 -10.32
N ASP A 1025 -14.13 36.40 -9.53
CA ASP A 1025 -13.09 37.37 -9.22
C ASP A 1025 -12.09 36.83 -8.16
N LYS A 1026 -11.22 37.71 -7.65
CA LYS A 1026 -10.22 37.36 -6.64
C LYS A 1026 -10.82 37.03 -5.27
N GLU A 1027 -12.06 37.47 -5.01
CA GLU A 1027 -12.86 37.11 -3.84
C GLU A 1027 -13.73 35.87 -4.06
N GLY A 1028 -13.61 35.19 -5.21
CA GLY A 1028 -14.42 34.00 -5.51
C GLY A 1028 -15.89 34.33 -5.73
N GLN A 1029 -16.20 35.51 -6.26
CA GLN A 1029 -17.56 35.95 -6.58
C GLN A 1029 -17.77 36.04 -8.10
N ILE A 1030 -18.94 35.63 -8.59
CA ILE A 1030 -19.31 35.79 -10.00
C ILE A 1030 -19.38 37.28 -10.32
N ARG A 1031 -18.39 37.77 -11.09
CA ARG A 1031 -18.32 39.14 -11.62
C ARG A 1031 -17.77 39.11 -13.03
N ASN A 1032 -18.24 40.02 -13.88
CA ASN A 1032 -17.58 40.25 -15.16
C ASN A 1032 -16.40 41.20 -14.96
N TRP A 1033 -15.19 40.66 -14.84
CA TRP A 1033 -13.95 41.42 -14.67
C TRP A 1033 -13.05 41.40 -15.92
N TRP A 1034 -13.56 40.90 -17.04
CA TRP A 1034 -12.86 40.87 -18.33
C TRP A 1034 -13.52 41.86 -19.29
N SER A 1035 -12.74 42.53 -20.12
CA SER A 1035 -13.30 43.27 -21.25
C SER A 1035 -13.86 42.31 -22.30
N GLU A 1036 -14.81 42.79 -23.13
CA GLU A 1036 -15.34 42.00 -24.24
C GLU A 1036 -14.25 41.61 -25.25
N LYS A 1037 -13.21 42.44 -25.43
CA LYS A 1037 -12.06 42.13 -26.28
C LYS A 1037 -11.27 40.95 -25.74
N THR A 1038 -10.91 40.98 -24.46
CA THR A 1038 -10.16 39.88 -23.82
C THR A 1038 -10.98 38.59 -23.79
N LYS A 1039 -12.27 38.69 -23.53
CA LYS A 1039 -13.21 37.56 -23.59
C LYS A 1039 -13.28 36.94 -24.99
N ALA A 1040 -13.38 37.75 -26.05
CA ALA A 1040 -13.38 37.26 -27.42
C ALA A 1040 -12.06 36.53 -27.76
N ALA A 1041 -10.92 37.12 -27.40
CA ALA A 1041 -9.60 36.51 -27.63
C ALA A 1041 -9.42 35.18 -26.88
N PHE A 1042 -9.93 35.07 -25.65
CA PHE A 1042 -9.92 33.80 -24.93
C PHE A 1042 -10.81 32.75 -25.60
N LEU A 1043 -12.02 33.11 -26.03
CA LEU A 1043 -12.92 32.19 -26.71
C LEU A 1043 -12.29 31.65 -28.01
N GLU A 1044 -11.60 32.49 -28.77
CA GLU A 1044 -10.84 32.09 -29.95
C GLU A 1044 -9.71 31.09 -29.60
N LYS A 1045 -8.94 31.37 -28.55
CA LYS A 1045 -7.87 30.45 -28.10
C LYS A 1045 -8.41 29.14 -27.54
N ALA A 1046 -9.52 29.20 -26.81
CA ALA A 1046 -10.21 28.05 -26.25
C ALA A 1046 -10.88 27.21 -27.35
N GLN A 1047 -11.28 27.82 -28.47
CA GLN A 1047 -11.77 27.13 -29.66
C GLN A 1047 -10.69 26.26 -30.30
N CYS A 1048 -9.43 26.71 -30.33
CA CYS A 1048 -8.31 25.86 -30.76
C CYS A 1048 -8.22 24.57 -29.94
N ILE A 1049 -8.36 24.66 -28.61
CA ILE A 1049 -8.35 23.49 -27.71
C ILE A 1049 -9.55 22.57 -27.98
N ILE A 1050 -10.75 23.12 -28.20
CA ILE A 1050 -11.94 22.34 -28.58
C ILE A 1050 -11.66 21.56 -29.86
N GLU A 1051 -11.16 22.22 -30.90
CA GLU A 1051 -10.88 21.61 -32.21
C GLU A 1051 -9.79 20.54 -32.11
N GLN A 1052 -8.71 20.81 -31.38
CA GLN A 1052 -7.61 19.88 -31.21
C GLN A 1052 -8.09 18.57 -30.57
N TYR A 1053 -8.78 18.68 -29.42
CA TYR A 1053 -9.22 17.49 -28.70
C TYR A 1053 -10.43 16.82 -29.35
N GLY A 1054 -11.29 17.59 -30.00
CA GLY A 1054 -12.39 17.09 -30.82
C GLY A 1054 -11.96 16.29 -32.05
N ASN A 1055 -10.68 16.34 -32.44
CA ASN A 1055 -10.12 15.52 -33.51
C ASN A 1055 -9.46 14.23 -33.02
N TYR A 1056 -9.33 14.03 -31.70
CA TYR A 1056 -8.77 12.81 -31.14
C TYR A 1056 -9.83 11.71 -31.07
N THR A 1057 -9.50 10.56 -31.66
CA THR A 1057 -10.38 9.38 -31.73
C THR A 1057 -9.67 8.19 -31.14
N LEU A 1058 -10.34 7.44 -30.26
CA LEU A 1058 -9.87 6.16 -29.77
C LEU A 1058 -10.25 5.08 -30.80
N PRO A 1059 -9.28 4.57 -31.59
CA PRO A 1059 -9.56 3.72 -32.73
C PRO A 1059 -10.19 2.39 -32.32
N GLU A 1060 -9.94 1.90 -31.11
CA GLU A 1060 -10.49 0.64 -30.60
C GLU A 1060 -12.02 0.68 -30.45
N PHE A 1061 -12.58 1.88 -30.27
CA PHE A 1061 -14.02 2.08 -30.06
C PHE A 1061 -14.68 2.92 -31.16
N ASN A 1062 -13.89 3.51 -32.05
CA ASN A 1062 -14.36 4.52 -33.01
C ASN A 1062 -15.14 5.66 -32.31
N LEU A 1063 -14.64 6.10 -31.14
CA LEU A 1063 -15.23 7.17 -30.35
C LEU A 1063 -14.29 8.37 -30.30
N THR A 1064 -14.85 9.54 -30.55
CA THR A 1064 -14.13 10.82 -30.56
C THR A 1064 -14.34 11.55 -29.25
N ILE A 1065 -13.29 12.20 -28.74
CA ILE A 1065 -13.37 13.01 -27.52
C ILE A 1065 -14.27 14.22 -27.77
N ASN A 1066 -15.14 14.55 -26.82
CA ASN A 1066 -15.91 15.78 -26.86
C ASN A 1066 -15.05 16.95 -26.36
N GLY A 1067 -14.39 17.66 -27.28
CA GLY A 1067 -13.52 18.80 -26.96
C GLY A 1067 -14.20 19.97 -26.25
N ILE A 1068 -15.53 20.12 -26.38
CA ILE A 1068 -16.33 21.10 -25.61
C ILE A 1068 -16.49 20.61 -24.18
N HIS A 1069 -16.77 19.32 -24.00
CA HIS A 1069 -16.94 18.74 -22.68
C HIS A 1069 -15.64 18.82 -21.87
N THR A 1070 -14.51 18.51 -22.50
CA THR A 1070 -13.21 18.43 -21.82
C THR A 1070 -12.42 19.75 -21.80
N GLN A 1071 -13.00 20.84 -22.28
CA GLN A 1071 -12.29 22.10 -22.53
C GLN A 1071 -11.58 22.65 -21.28
N GLY A 1072 -12.26 22.71 -20.14
CA GLY A 1072 -11.71 23.29 -18.90
C GLY A 1072 -10.47 22.54 -18.42
N GLU A 1073 -10.58 21.22 -18.33
CA GLU A 1073 -9.49 20.31 -17.96
C GLU A 1073 -8.32 20.37 -18.94
N ASN A 1074 -8.60 20.47 -20.25
CA ASN A 1074 -7.58 20.58 -21.28
C ASN A 1074 -6.83 21.93 -21.20
N ILE A 1075 -7.52 23.03 -20.91
CA ILE A 1075 -6.90 24.34 -20.68
C ILE A 1075 -6.01 24.25 -19.43
N ALA A 1076 -6.50 23.63 -18.36
CA ALA A 1076 -5.76 23.44 -17.11
C ALA A 1076 -4.51 22.58 -17.29
N ASP A 1077 -4.59 21.49 -18.07
CA ASP A 1077 -3.43 20.65 -18.38
C ASP A 1077 -2.35 21.40 -19.17
N ASN A 1078 -2.75 22.16 -20.21
CA ASN A 1078 -1.81 22.93 -21.02
C ASN A 1078 -1.13 24.04 -20.21
N GLY A 1079 -1.92 24.80 -19.44
CA GLY A 1079 -1.40 25.88 -18.59
C GLY A 1079 -0.51 25.34 -17.48
N GLY A 1080 -0.98 24.33 -16.75
CA GLY A 1080 -0.28 23.78 -15.60
C GLY A 1080 1.05 23.13 -15.93
N LEU A 1081 1.12 22.40 -17.05
CA LEU A 1081 2.35 21.78 -17.52
C LEU A 1081 3.40 22.83 -17.89
N LYS A 1082 2.99 23.90 -18.59
CA LYS A 1082 3.87 25.02 -18.97
C LYS A 1082 4.38 25.76 -17.73
N GLN A 1083 3.50 26.10 -16.79
CA GLN A 1083 3.86 26.75 -15.53
C GLN A 1083 4.89 25.93 -14.74
N SER A 1084 4.63 24.62 -14.60
CA SER A 1084 5.51 23.71 -13.87
C SER A 1084 6.89 23.55 -14.52
N TYR A 1085 6.95 23.41 -15.84
CA TYR A 1085 8.23 23.27 -16.55
C TYR A 1085 9.09 24.53 -16.41
N LEU A 1086 8.47 25.71 -16.53
CA LEU A 1086 9.16 26.98 -16.32
C LEU A 1086 9.63 27.12 -14.86
N ALA A 1087 8.81 26.68 -13.90
CA ALA A 1087 9.12 26.72 -12.48
C ALA A 1087 10.32 25.84 -12.16
N TYR A 1088 10.36 24.62 -12.70
CA TYR A 1088 11.50 23.72 -12.59
C TYR A 1088 12.78 24.35 -13.17
N ASN A 1089 12.72 24.90 -14.38
CA ASN A 1089 13.91 25.50 -15.00
C ASN A 1089 14.43 26.70 -14.20
N LYS A 1090 13.55 27.54 -13.65
CA LYS A 1090 13.94 28.63 -12.77
C LYS A 1090 14.55 28.10 -11.47
N TRP A 1091 13.96 27.06 -10.89
CA TRP A 1091 14.48 26.37 -9.71
C TRP A 1091 15.87 25.75 -9.98
N ALA A 1092 16.10 25.16 -11.15
CA ALA A 1092 17.38 24.57 -11.53
C ALA A 1092 18.45 25.64 -11.78
N LYS A 1093 18.09 26.80 -12.34
CA LYS A 1093 19.02 27.94 -12.50
C LYS A 1093 19.50 28.49 -11.16
N ARG A 1094 18.63 28.56 -10.15
CA ARG A 1094 18.99 29.07 -8.81
C ARG A 1094 19.72 28.04 -7.93
N ASN A 1095 19.50 26.73 -8.13
CA ASN A 1095 20.06 25.65 -7.28
C ASN A 1095 21.10 24.76 -7.97
N GLN A 1096 21.50 25.09 -9.20
CA GLN A 1096 22.23 24.23 -10.14
C GLN A 1096 21.40 23.04 -10.67
N PRO A 1097 21.56 22.62 -11.93
CA PRO A 1097 20.87 21.45 -12.46
C PRO A 1097 21.20 20.18 -11.66
N GLU A 1098 20.15 19.42 -11.33
CA GLU A 1098 20.30 18.14 -10.65
C GLU A 1098 20.99 17.10 -11.55
N LEU A 1099 21.61 16.10 -10.92
CA LEU A 1099 22.25 14.99 -11.62
C LEU A 1099 21.21 14.09 -12.30
N LYS A 1100 21.64 13.40 -13.37
CA LYS A 1100 20.82 12.42 -14.09
C LYS A 1100 20.47 11.22 -13.21
N LEU A 1101 19.34 10.56 -13.51
CA LEU A 1101 19.01 9.27 -12.90
C LEU A 1101 19.96 8.16 -13.39
N PRO A 1102 20.28 7.16 -12.56
CA PRO A 1102 21.12 6.04 -12.96
C PRO A 1102 20.37 5.13 -13.94
N GLY A 1103 21.06 4.64 -14.97
CA GLY A 1103 20.47 3.73 -15.98
C GLY A 1103 19.58 4.41 -17.04
N LEU A 1104 19.32 5.72 -16.91
CA LEU A 1104 18.51 6.50 -17.83
C LEU A 1104 19.36 7.61 -18.46
N ASN A 1105 19.54 7.59 -19.78
CA ASN A 1105 20.34 8.60 -20.48
C ASN A 1105 19.53 9.85 -20.88
N TYR A 1106 18.63 10.29 -20.02
CA TYR A 1106 17.82 11.49 -20.23
C TYR A 1106 18.37 12.68 -19.44
N THR A 1107 18.25 13.87 -20.00
CA THR A 1107 18.55 15.12 -19.27
C THR A 1107 17.52 15.33 -18.17
N PRO A 1108 17.81 16.18 -17.15
CA PRO A 1108 16.81 16.55 -16.15
C PRO A 1108 15.51 17.10 -16.77
N ASN A 1109 15.60 17.89 -17.85
CA ASN A 1109 14.45 18.40 -18.57
C ASN A 1109 13.65 17.30 -19.29
N GLN A 1110 14.33 16.36 -19.96
CA GLN A 1110 13.65 15.19 -20.55
C GLN A 1110 12.98 14.33 -19.48
N MET A 1111 13.62 14.17 -18.31
CA MET A 1111 13.06 13.44 -17.18
C MET A 1111 11.86 14.14 -16.53
N PHE A 1112 11.78 15.47 -16.59
CA PHE A 1112 10.55 16.20 -16.22
C PHE A 1112 9.38 15.72 -17.08
N TRP A 1113 9.53 15.71 -18.41
CA TRP A 1113 8.46 15.31 -19.33
C TRP A 1113 8.09 13.83 -19.17
N ILE A 1114 9.09 12.94 -19.02
CA ILE A 1114 8.83 11.52 -18.76
C ILE A 1114 8.04 11.35 -17.45
N SER A 1115 8.43 12.06 -16.39
CA SER A 1115 7.72 11.98 -15.11
C SER A 1115 6.31 12.56 -15.17
N ALA A 1116 6.12 13.65 -15.92
CA ALA A 1116 4.81 14.27 -16.15
C ALA A 1116 3.89 13.36 -16.98
N ALA A 1117 4.44 12.66 -17.96
CA ALA A 1117 3.70 11.69 -18.75
C ALA A 1117 3.29 10.48 -17.89
N GLN A 1118 4.22 9.96 -17.09
CA GLN A 1118 3.97 8.78 -16.27
C GLN A 1118 2.93 8.98 -15.16
N LEU A 1119 2.58 10.22 -14.81
CA LEU A 1119 1.41 10.54 -13.96
C LEU A 1119 0.11 9.92 -14.51
N TRP A 1120 -0.03 9.89 -15.84
CA TRP A 1120 -1.26 9.50 -16.53
C TRP A 1120 -1.23 8.04 -17.05
N CYS A 1121 -0.22 7.24 -16.70
CA CYS A 1121 -0.23 5.81 -17.04
C CYS A 1121 -1.41 5.11 -16.34
N SER A 1122 -2.29 4.47 -17.13
CA SER A 1122 -3.57 3.95 -16.64
C SER A 1122 -4.22 2.97 -17.61
N LYS A 1123 -4.83 1.91 -17.10
CA LYS A 1123 -5.53 0.87 -17.86
C LYS A 1123 -6.96 0.73 -17.36
N PHE A 1124 -7.93 0.69 -18.26
CA PHE A 1124 -9.37 0.67 -17.94
C PHE A 1124 -10.06 -0.55 -18.56
N THR A 1125 -11.20 -0.96 -18.00
CA THR A 1125 -12.13 -1.83 -18.74
C THR A 1125 -12.74 -1.07 -19.92
N ASN A 1126 -13.18 -1.79 -20.95
CA ASN A 1126 -13.76 -1.19 -22.17
C ASN A 1126 -15.01 -0.35 -21.85
N GLU A 1127 -15.81 -0.79 -20.89
CA GLU A 1127 -17.04 -0.11 -20.47
C GLU A 1127 -16.70 1.16 -19.68
N THR A 1128 -15.68 1.10 -18.82
CA THR A 1128 -15.22 2.26 -18.03
C THR A 1128 -14.67 3.36 -18.92
N ILE A 1129 -13.84 3.03 -19.92
CA ILE A 1129 -13.30 4.06 -20.84
C ILE A 1129 -14.39 4.66 -21.74
N LYS A 1130 -15.35 3.86 -22.22
CA LYS A 1130 -16.52 4.37 -22.97
C LYS A 1130 -17.38 5.30 -22.11
N SER A 1131 -17.58 4.95 -20.85
CA SER A 1131 -18.29 5.78 -19.89
C SER A 1131 -17.54 7.09 -19.64
N ALA A 1132 -16.22 7.02 -19.39
CA ALA A 1132 -15.40 8.21 -19.18
C ALA A 1132 -15.47 9.17 -20.37
N LEU A 1133 -15.37 8.68 -21.61
CA LEU A 1133 -15.49 9.50 -22.82
C LEU A 1133 -16.81 10.29 -22.92
N LYS A 1134 -17.91 9.77 -22.36
CA LYS A 1134 -19.22 10.42 -22.42
C LYS A 1134 -19.45 11.38 -21.25
N TYR A 1135 -18.98 11.03 -20.05
CA TYR A 1135 -19.41 11.70 -18.82
C TYR A 1135 -18.29 12.39 -18.05
N ASP A 1136 -17.04 11.93 -18.16
CA ASP A 1136 -15.91 12.51 -17.44
C ASP A 1136 -15.50 13.83 -18.12
N PRO A 1137 -15.42 14.96 -17.39
CA PRO A 1137 -14.91 16.21 -17.95
C PRO A 1137 -13.42 16.16 -18.30
N HIS A 1138 -12.68 15.14 -17.85
CA HIS A 1138 -11.28 14.98 -18.22
C HIS A 1138 -11.14 14.23 -19.55
N SER A 1139 -10.17 14.65 -20.36
CA SER A 1139 -9.75 13.83 -21.50
C SER A 1139 -9.19 12.48 -21.00
N PRO A 1140 -9.30 11.40 -21.79
CA PRO A 1140 -8.63 10.15 -21.48
C PRO A 1140 -7.12 10.35 -21.26
N PRO A 1141 -6.49 9.54 -20.40
CA PRO A 1141 -5.12 9.82 -19.94
C PRO A 1141 -4.05 9.89 -21.05
N GLU A 1142 -4.24 9.19 -22.18
CA GLU A 1142 -3.40 9.36 -23.38
C GLU A 1142 -3.37 10.80 -23.87
N TYR A 1143 -4.54 11.42 -24.00
CA TYR A 1143 -4.69 12.75 -24.57
C TYR A 1143 -4.42 13.88 -23.56
N ARG A 1144 -4.38 13.57 -22.26
CA ARG A 1144 -3.79 14.43 -21.22
C ARG A 1144 -2.26 14.52 -21.30
N ILE A 1145 -1.62 13.65 -22.10
CA ILE A 1145 -0.19 13.76 -22.47
C ILE A 1145 -0.06 14.34 -23.87
N ILE A 1146 -0.67 13.70 -24.87
CA ILE A 1146 -0.46 14.06 -26.28
C ILE A 1146 -0.89 15.50 -26.54
N GLY A 1147 -2.05 15.94 -26.05
CA GLY A 1147 -2.54 17.30 -26.22
C GLY A 1147 -1.55 18.37 -25.73
N PRO A 1148 -1.27 18.44 -24.41
CA PRO A 1148 -0.46 19.52 -23.86
C PRO A 1148 1.02 19.44 -24.24
N PHE A 1149 1.57 18.24 -24.48
CA PHE A 1149 2.97 18.08 -24.88
C PHE A 1149 3.18 18.53 -26.32
N SER A 1150 2.25 18.20 -27.22
CA SER A 1150 2.29 18.62 -28.62
C SER A 1150 2.17 20.15 -28.77
N ASN A 1151 1.49 20.81 -27.84
CA ASN A 1151 1.38 22.27 -27.78
C ASN A 1151 2.62 22.96 -27.17
N SER A 1152 3.55 22.21 -26.57
CA SER A 1152 4.71 22.76 -25.87
C SER A 1152 5.95 22.82 -26.77
N GLU A 1153 6.41 24.03 -27.10
CA GLU A 1153 7.70 24.21 -27.79
C GLU A 1153 8.87 23.68 -26.96
N ASN A 1154 8.81 23.85 -25.64
CA ASN A 1154 9.84 23.36 -24.71
C ASN A 1154 9.99 21.83 -24.81
N PHE A 1155 8.89 21.10 -24.87
CA PHE A 1155 8.90 19.64 -25.04
C PHE A 1155 9.57 19.26 -26.36
N THR A 1156 9.13 19.89 -27.46
CA THR A 1156 9.65 19.58 -28.80
C THR A 1156 11.14 19.91 -28.93
N LYS A 1157 11.62 20.93 -28.23
CA LYS A 1157 13.04 21.27 -28.13
C LYS A 1157 13.83 20.25 -27.31
N ASP A 1158 13.32 19.82 -26.16
CA ASP A 1158 14.00 18.87 -25.27
C ASP A 1158 14.13 17.47 -25.90
N PHE A 1159 13.18 17.06 -26.75
CA PHE A 1159 13.21 15.78 -27.47
C PHE A 1159 13.64 15.89 -28.95
N ASN A 1160 13.91 17.11 -29.42
CA ASN A 1160 14.30 17.40 -30.80
C ASN A 1160 13.31 16.83 -31.84
N CYS A 1161 12.01 17.06 -31.62
CA CYS A 1161 10.96 16.52 -32.47
C CYS A 1161 10.84 17.28 -33.80
N PRO A 1162 10.86 16.59 -34.96
CA PRO A 1162 10.70 17.24 -36.26
C PRO A 1162 9.36 17.96 -36.39
N LEU A 1163 9.35 19.13 -37.03
CA LEU A 1163 8.11 19.86 -37.33
C LEU A 1163 7.20 18.98 -38.21
N GLY A 1164 5.93 18.86 -37.83
CA GLY A 1164 4.95 18.01 -38.50
C GLY A 1164 4.86 16.58 -37.96
N SER A 1165 5.75 16.15 -37.04
CA SER A 1165 5.54 14.90 -36.28
C SER A 1165 4.29 15.00 -35.40
N ARG A 1166 3.72 13.85 -34.98
CA ARG A 1166 2.50 13.81 -34.14
C ARG A 1166 2.67 14.64 -32.88
N MET A 1167 3.85 14.60 -32.27
CA MET A 1167 4.16 15.37 -31.05
C MET A 1167 4.75 16.77 -31.32
N ASN A 1168 4.86 17.21 -32.58
CA ASN A 1168 5.24 18.58 -32.96
C ASN A 1168 4.40 19.09 -34.15
N PRO A 1169 3.07 19.26 -33.97
CA PRO A 1169 2.20 19.76 -35.02
C PRO A 1169 2.55 21.20 -35.39
N ILE A 1170 2.28 21.56 -36.65
CA ILE A 1170 2.50 22.92 -37.18
C ILE A 1170 1.61 23.94 -36.44
N LYS A 1171 0.34 23.61 -36.23
CA LYS A 1171 -0.60 24.42 -35.44
C LYS A 1171 -0.57 23.94 -33.99
N LYS A 1172 -0.11 24.80 -33.08
CA LYS A 1172 -0.14 24.57 -31.62
C LYS A 1172 -1.19 25.46 -30.98
N CYS A 1173 -1.93 24.93 -30.02
CA CYS A 1173 -2.87 25.73 -29.24
C CYS A 1173 -2.20 26.31 -28.00
N SER A 1174 -2.45 27.59 -27.69
CA SER A 1174 -1.94 28.23 -26.48
C SER A 1174 -2.93 29.27 -25.95
N VAL A 1175 -3.39 29.02 -24.72
CA VAL A 1175 -4.23 29.95 -23.96
C VAL A 1175 -3.36 30.76 -22.99
N TRP A 1176 -2.79 30.10 -21.98
CA TRP A 1176 -1.95 30.70 -20.92
C TRP A 1176 -0.45 30.58 -21.17
#